data_AF-A0A9P1BP69-F1
#
_entry.id   AF-A0A9P1BP69-F1
#
_cell.length_a   1.000
_cell.length_b   1.000
_cell.length_c   1.000
_cell.angle_alpha   90.00
_cell.angle_beta   90.00
_cell.angle_gamma   90.00
#
_symmetry.space_group_name_H-M   'P 1'
#
loop_
_entity.id
_entity.type
_entity.pdbx_description
1 polymer ?
#
loop_
_entity_poly.entity_id
_entity_poly.type
_entity_poly.pdbx_seq_one_letter_code
_entity_poly.pdbx_strand_id
1 'polypeptide(L)'
;KSSQLRHPGCVATEFAVSDDVVAVGAHAIKLCRCRVCRMGNQQSGTRSAKTHIALLGDSTIDNGRWVPRGEPSVFDQVQQLEPNVTLCARDGALIGAIREQLKQIPHDASHVVVSVGGNNATGASTTVLGGPVTDCEEALDRLHNFAAEFEAEFTAEMTHLKNCIGDKQLVVCSCYNPAFAAWNVVTVKQSVANMALSVLADAVLRVATRLKAPVIDLRRVMNKVEDFANPIEPSSLGGAKIAAEIVKVVRTHPFEKGTVVYPKEYPESELVELALPQNNVVSDSVATTAVRGCTANLYRDKLYSWLLTSNSCGEQGFIWPQKACRLRHVPVDYLDLLCFGTSFNCQSKAGLDGDSCTQDTGGSCYFFGCADWRNAECVEGSCVCRADQCSVNGQCLPHEWAQKPEKPTAQGFGRDHPVKGKGNFTALVLSGGGAKGAFELGVLEGICKNNSLNHLRNWSMIVGTSFGAMNAGALAQFPPGSTELLKVPDAVPLPLALTGAVVQLSTLHYVWSFTSANECLQQPLTCALRPWEFDAWGRTVILVDALALTTWLYSLRGIPSSGTSDPSIVDRLWSIMPWVYTWHWFISSLSSGLNSRLLIMTLLATIWGLRLTYNFYIKGGFSGGEDYRWAVIRIWYPGWRWELFNLVFICCFQQCAVMAFTVPAVAAMQSDAPLSALDRVATALFLLLVLGEAVADAQMFAFQSEKYRRKAAKEDMGEYADGFIQTGLWGLCRHPNYFCEVTMWWVFYLFSITPTGSYFNWTIWGVIFLTGLFLLPGASLDITEALSSNKYPEYVNYQKRVSKYFPMPPRTKQI
;
A
#
# COMPACT_ATOMS: atom_id res chain seq x y z
N LYS A 1 -9.31 73.79 11.29
CA LYS A 1 -9.87 74.41 12.51
C LYS A 1 -10.56 73.31 13.31
N SER A 2 -10.34 73.28 14.62
CA SER A 2 -11.15 72.52 15.60
C SER A 2 -12.57 73.14 15.67
N SER A 3 -13.59 72.63 16.38
CA SER A 3 -13.71 71.58 17.41
C SER A 3 -15.21 71.38 17.75
N GLN A 4 -15.63 70.16 18.14
CA GLN A 4 -16.65 69.87 19.19
C GLN A 4 -18.13 70.35 18.98
N LEU A 5 -19.20 69.87 19.67
CA LEU A 5 -19.56 68.63 20.42
C LEU A 5 -21.11 68.57 20.64
N ARG A 6 -21.68 67.34 20.69
CA ARG A 6 -22.83 66.83 21.54
C ARG A 6 -24.30 67.36 21.44
N HIS A 7 -25.21 66.42 21.13
CA HIS A 7 -26.50 65.98 21.80
C HIS A 7 -27.60 66.99 22.26
N PRO A 8 -28.86 66.57 22.59
CA PRO A 8 -29.65 65.32 22.39
C PRO A 8 -30.97 65.56 21.57
N GLY A 9 -32.02 64.71 21.46
CA GLY A 9 -32.24 63.27 21.74
C GLY A 9 -33.55 62.92 22.52
N CYS A 10 -34.62 62.41 21.88
CA CYS A 10 -35.87 61.93 22.53
C CYS A 10 -36.59 60.74 21.82
N VAL A 11 -36.65 59.60 22.51
CA VAL A 11 -37.55 58.41 22.55
C VAL A 11 -38.76 58.25 21.57
N ALA A 12 -38.83 57.10 20.87
CA ALA A 12 -39.91 56.08 20.96
C ALA A 12 -39.58 54.76 20.17
N THR A 13 -39.96 53.59 20.72
CA THR A 13 -39.91 52.23 20.12
C THR A 13 -41.13 51.98 19.19
N GLU A 14 -41.31 50.93 18.37
CA GLU A 14 -40.82 49.53 18.23
C GLU A 14 -41.22 49.10 16.77
N PHE A 15 -40.48 48.36 15.93
CA PHE A 15 -40.20 46.91 15.93
C PHE A 15 -39.16 46.53 14.83
N ALA A 16 -38.53 45.35 14.97
CA ALA A 16 -37.53 44.71 14.08
C ALA A 16 -38.09 44.30 12.68
N VAL A 17 -37.37 43.88 11.61
CA VAL A 17 -35.94 43.78 11.18
C VAL A 17 -35.99 43.34 9.68
N SER A 18 -35.09 43.65 8.74
CA SER A 18 -33.93 44.57 8.63
C SER A 18 -33.66 44.88 7.14
N ASP A 19 -32.67 45.72 6.85
CA ASP A 19 -32.32 46.22 5.49
C ASP A 19 -31.81 45.12 4.53
N ASP A 20 -32.17 45.06 3.24
CA ASP A 20 -32.06 46.05 2.14
C ASP A 20 -30.61 46.35 1.68
N VAL A 21 -30.25 46.64 0.42
CA VAL A 21 -30.74 46.43 -0.96
C VAL A 21 -30.02 47.46 -1.87
N VAL A 22 -29.62 47.05 -3.07
CA VAL A 22 -29.38 47.89 -4.28
C VAL A 22 -28.19 48.89 -4.35
N ALA A 23 -27.13 48.42 -5.02
CA ALA A 23 -26.71 48.75 -6.39
C ALA A 23 -26.22 50.15 -6.87
N VAL A 24 -25.23 50.07 -7.79
CA VAL A 24 -24.84 50.99 -8.89
C VAL A 24 -24.26 52.37 -8.53
N GLY A 25 -23.03 52.65 -9.01
CA GLY A 25 -22.56 54.04 -9.22
C GLY A 25 -21.04 54.22 -9.19
N ALA A 26 -20.46 54.77 -10.25
CA ALA A 26 -19.02 54.91 -10.46
C ALA A 26 -18.29 55.96 -9.58
N HIS A 27 -16.97 55.77 -9.50
CA HIS A 27 -15.87 56.76 -9.34
C HIS A 27 -15.21 57.07 -7.97
N ALA A 28 -13.87 57.08 -8.07
CA ALA A 28 -12.89 57.92 -7.36
C ALA A 28 -12.12 57.38 -6.13
N ILE A 29 -11.13 56.50 -6.36
CA ILE A 29 -9.94 56.41 -5.49
C ILE A 29 -8.63 56.58 -6.29
N LYS A 30 -8.09 57.81 -6.17
CA LYS A 30 -6.69 58.27 -6.29
C LYS A 30 -5.64 57.36 -6.97
N LEU A 31 -5.26 57.78 -8.18
CA LEU A 31 -3.88 57.66 -8.69
C LEU A 31 -2.88 58.27 -7.71
N CYS A 32 -1.89 57.50 -7.27
CA CYS A 32 -0.70 58.05 -6.62
C CYS A 32 0.31 58.46 -7.71
N ARG A 33 0.50 59.76 -7.91
CA ARG A 33 1.51 60.31 -8.84
C ARG A 33 2.88 60.32 -8.16
N CYS A 34 3.83 59.52 -8.65
CA CYS A 34 5.24 59.90 -8.60
C CYS A 34 5.57 60.74 -9.86
N ARG A 35 6.39 61.79 -9.73
CA ARG A 35 6.46 62.91 -10.71
C ARG A 35 7.91 63.35 -10.96
N VAL A 36 8.23 63.70 -12.22
CA VAL A 36 9.46 64.43 -12.67
C VAL A 36 10.77 63.58 -12.67
N CYS A 37 11.72 63.64 -13.61
CA CYS A 37 11.81 63.93 -15.06
C CYS A 37 13.14 63.28 -15.55
N ARG A 38 13.21 62.57 -16.69
CA ARG A 38 13.42 63.00 -18.09
C ARG A 38 14.84 63.53 -18.46
N MET A 39 15.42 62.86 -19.47
CA MET A 39 16.52 63.25 -20.39
C MET A 39 18.01 63.02 -20.01
N GLY A 40 18.71 62.34 -20.92
CA GLY A 40 20.16 62.12 -20.97
C GLY A 40 20.46 61.00 -21.98
N ASN A 41 21.01 61.32 -23.15
CA ASN A 41 21.13 60.40 -24.29
C ASN A 41 22.57 59.85 -24.43
N GLN A 42 22.70 58.63 -24.97
CA GLN A 42 23.93 57.96 -25.43
C GLN A 42 25.14 57.86 -24.47
N GLN A 43 25.54 56.62 -24.18
CA GLN A 43 26.81 56.10 -24.71
C GLN A 43 26.84 54.57 -24.66
N SER A 44 27.29 53.95 -25.75
CA SER A 44 27.52 52.50 -25.84
C SER A 44 28.77 52.12 -25.05
N GLY A 45 28.60 51.36 -23.97
CA GLY A 45 29.71 50.80 -23.21
C GLY A 45 29.25 49.59 -22.40
N THR A 46 29.77 48.42 -22.74
CA THR A 46 29.49 47.14 -22.07
C THR A 46 30.07 47.13 -20.66
N ARG A 47 29.38 47.77 -19.71
CA ARG A 47 29.55 47.50 -18.28
C ARG A 47 28.67 46.32 -17.93
N SER A 48 29.29 45.22 -17.51
CA SER A 48 28.57 44.17 -16.79
C SER A 48 27.91 44.80 -15.57
N ALA A 49 26.57 44.82 -15.54
CA ALA A 49 25.83 45.39 -14.42
C ALA A 49 26.13 44.53 -13.18
N LYS A 50 26.63 45.16 -12.10
CA LYS A 50 26.91 44.43 -10.86
C LYS A 50 25.63 43.75 -10.39
N THR A 51 25.67 42.43 -10.22
CA THR A 51 24.62 41.68 -9.56
C THR A 51 24.42 42.26 -8.15
N HIS A 52 23.17 42.50 -7.77
CA HIS A 52 22.77 42.80 -6.40
C HIS A 52 21.47 42.05 -6.12
N ILE A 53 21.51 41.15 -5.14
CA ILE A 53 20.41 40.24 -4.80
C ILE A 53 19.69 40.77 -3.55
N ALA A 54 18.38 41.00 -3.63
CA ALA A 54 17.52 41.19 -2.46
C ALA A 54 16.88 39.84 -2.08
N LEU A 55 17.07 39.38 -0.85
CA LEU A 55 16.52 38.13 -0.33
C LEU A 55 15.31 38.42 0.56
N LEU A 56 14.11 37.97 0.15
CA LEU A 56 12.84 38.12 0.86
C LEU A 56 12.33 36.75 1.30
N GLY A 57 11.59 36.70 2.41
CA GLY A 57 11.05 35.45 2.90
C GLY A 57 10.97 35.30 4.40
N ASP A 58 10.95 34.05 4.82
CA ASP A 58 10.91 33.59 6.20
C ASP A 58 12.28 33.07 6.71
N SER A 59 12.24 32.28 7.79
CA SER A 59 13.40 31.65 8.42
C SER A 59 14.16 30.69 7.49
N THR A 60 13.58 30.29 6.34
CA THR A 60 14.33 29.61 5.26
C THR A 60 15.56 30.39 4.78
N ILE A 61 15.49 31.73 4.87
CA ILE A 61 16.57 32.65 4.47
C ILE A 61 17.16 33.36 5.69
N ASP A 62 16.31 33.81 6.61
CA ASP A 62 16.72 34.42 7.88
C ASP A 62 16.98 33.35 8.96
N ASN A 63 17.80 32.34 8.65
CA ASN A 63 18.04 31.19 9.54
C ASN A 63 19.12 31.43 10.61
N GLY A 64 19.69 32.65 10.70
CA GLY A 64 20.85 32.95 11.54
C GLY A 64 20.65 32.70 13.04
N ARG A 65 19.39 32.65 13.51
CA ARG A 65 19.04 32.29 14.89
C ARG A 65 19.10 30.79 15.17
N TRP A 66 18.97 29.97 14.14
CA TRP A 66 18.81 28.52 14.22
C TRP A 66 20.11 27.74 13.99
N VAL A 67 21.10 28.36 13.32
CA VAL A 67 22.44 27.79 13.19
C VAL A 67 23.27 27.93 14.49
N PRO A 68 24.19 27.00 14.78
CA PRO A 68 25.11 27.11 15.90
C PRO A 68 25.96 28.39 15.86
N ARG A 69 26.31 28.94 17.03
CA ARG A 69 27.13 30.17 17.11
C ARG A 69 28.49 29.97 16.43
N GLY A 70 28.75 30.74 15.38
CA GLY A 70 29.99 30.70 14.60
C GLY A 70 29.85 29.97 13.26
N GLU A 71 28.72 29.32 12.99
CA GLU A 71 28.39 28.80 11.67
C GLU A 71 27.63 29.85 10.83
N PRO A 72 27.85 29.91 9.50
CA PRO A 72 27.25 30.94 8.64
C PRO A 72 25.79 30.63 8.27
N SER A 73 24.94 31.65 8.31
CA SER A 73 23.54 31.60 7.86
C SER A 73 23.43 31.51 6.33
N VAL A 74 22.23 31.21 5.80
CA VAL A 74 21.94 31.26 4.36
C VAL A 74 22.32 32.63 3.78
N PHE A 75 22.01 33.72 4.47
CA PHE A 75 22.42 35.07 4.07
C PHE A 75 23.94 35.22 4.00
N ASP A 76 24.66 34.81 5.05
CA ASP A 76 26.13 34.91 5.09
C ASP A 76 26.76 34.10 3.95
N GLN A 77 26.22 32.92 3.64
CA GLN A 77 26.73 32.04 2.58
C GLN A 77 26.40 32.57 1.18
N VAL A 78 25.22 33.18 0.96
CA VAL A 78 24.93 33.91 -0.29
C VAL A 78 25.87 35.12 -0.42
N GLN A 79 26.15 35.85 0.67
CA GLN A 79 27.05 37.01 0.67
C GLN A 79 28.53 36.64 0.44
N GLN A 80 28.96 35.45 0.88
CA GLN A 80 30.28 34.90 0.55
C GLN A 80 30.44 34.58 -0.95
N LEU A 81 29.35 34.10 -1.58
CA LEU A 81 29.34 33.73 -3.00
C LEU A 81 29.09 34.93 -3.94
N GLU A 82 28.34 35.94 -3.50
CA GLU A 82 28.02 37.20 -4.19
C GLU A 82 28.13 38.39 -3.23
N PRO A 83 29.03 39.37 -3.44
CA PRO A 83 29.32 40.38 -2.43
C PRO A 83 28.22 41.44 -2.22
N ASN A 84 27.30 41.63 -3.16
CA ASN A 84 26.20 42.60 -3.04
C ASN A 84 24.87 41.88 -2.77
N VAL A 85 24.55 41.68 -1.50
CA VAL A 85 23.33 40.97 -1.08
C VAL A 85 22.68 41.74 0.07
N THR A 86 21.36 41.92 0.00
CA THR A 86 20.57 42.59 1.05
C THR A 86 19.52 41.62 1.60
N LEU A 87 19.58 41.38 2.92
CA LEU A 87 18.57 40.62 3.65
C LEU A 87 17.33 41.49 3.91
N CYS A 88 16.19 41.11 3.32
CA CYS A 88 14.87 41.68 3.60
C CYS A 88 13.93 40.67 4.30
N ALA A 89 14.27 39.38 4.22
CA ALA A 89 13.59 38.27 4.90
C ALA A 89 13.57 38.44 6.42
N ARG A 90 12.62 37.79 7.09
CA ARG A 90 12.46 37.83 8.56
C ARG A 90 11.96 36.50 9.10
N ASP A 91 12.60 36.00 10.16
CA ASP A 91 12.16 34.86 10.97
C ASP A 91 10.64 34.95 11.28
N GLY A 92 9.92 33.84 11.13
CA GLY A 92 8.47 33.74 11.34
C GLY A 92 7.56 34.44 10.30
N ALA A 93 8.07 34.97 9.18
CA ALA A 93 7.23 35.64 8.18
C ALA A 93 6.18 34.71 7.54
N LEU A 94 4.94 35.21 7.41
CA LEU A 94 3.86 34.65 6.59
C LEU A 94 3.82 35.32 5.22
N ILE A 95 3.09 34.75 4.24
CA ILE A 95 2.95 35.27 2.87
C ILE A 95 2.60 36.77 2.84
N GLY A 96 1.57 37.21 3.57
CA GLY A 96 1.21 38.64 3.67
C GLY A 96 2.30 39.60 4.18
N ALA A 97 3.36 39.12 4.84
CA ALA A 97 4.45 39.95 5.35
C ALA A 97 5.38 40.49 4.24
N ILE A 98 5.34 39.92 3.03
CA ILE A 98 6.14 40.35 1.87
C ILE A 98 5.96 41.84 1.54
N ARG A 99 4.78 42.43 1.82
CA ARG A 99 4.50 43.86 1.62
C ARG A 99 5.37 44.81 2.44
N GLU A 100 5.80 44.38 3.63
CA GLU A 100 6.71 45.17 4.47
C GLU A 100 8.18 44.93 4.10
N GLN A 101 8.51 43.73 3.62
CA GLN A 101 9.84 43.41 3.10
C GLN A 101 10.14 44.12 1.76
N LEU A 102 9.13 44.28 0.90
CA LEU A 102 9.20 45.07 -0.34
C LEU A 102 9.80 46.47 -0.15
N LYS A 103 9.52 47.12 0.98
CA LYS A 103 10.01 48.48 1.30
C LYS A 103 11.52 48.53 1.60
N GLN A 104 12.14 47.38 1.84
CA GLN A 104 13.56 47.24 2.18
C GLN A 104 14.42 46.86 0.96
N ILE A 105 13.80 46.61 -0.21
CA ILE A 105 14.52 46.30 -1.46
C ILE A 105 15.32 47.52 -1.93
N PRO A 106 16.66 47.43 -2.08
CA PRO A 106 17.47 48.51 -2.61
C PRO A 106 17.10 48.89 -4.04
N HIS A 107 17.19 50.19 -4.36
CA HIS A 107 16.89 50.67 -5.72
C HIS A 107 17.77 50.04 -6.79
N ASP A 108 19.03 49.74 -6.47
CA ASP A 108 20.05 49.15 -7.34
C ASP A 108 20.02 47.61 -7.38
N ALA A 109 19.19 46.95 -6.57
CA ALA A 109 19.01 45.50 -6.64
C ALA A 109 18.59 45.07 -8.06
N SER A 110 19.25 44.07 -8.64
CA SER A 110 18.90 43.53 -9.97
C SER A 110 18.04 42.27 -9.89
N HIS A 111 18.16 41.52 -8.80
CA HIS A 111 17.45 40.28 -8.56
C HIS A 111 16.73 40.30 -7.21
N VAL A 112 15.58 39.65 -7.16
CA VAL A 112 14.73 39.45 -5.98
C VAL A 112 14.48 37.96 -5.86
N VAL A 113 14.91 37.37 -4.75
CA VAL A 113 14.68 35.95 -4.43
C VAL A 113 13.67 35.89 -3.29
N VAL A 114 12.63 35.08 -3.41
CA VAL A 114 11.58 34.96 -2.39
C VAL A 114 11.36 33.52 -1.94
N SER A 115 11.44 33.27 -0.62
CA SER A 115 11.10 31.98 0.00
C SER A 115 10.12 32.21 1.16
N VAL A 116 8.83 31.98 0.94
CA VAL A 116 7.79 32.22 1.95
C VAL A 116 6.66 31.22 1.84
N GLY A 117 6.07 30.85 2.97
CA GLY A 117 4.88 29.99 3.05
C GLY A 117 5.03 28.79 3.98
N GLY A 118 6.25 28.48 4.43
CA GLY A 118 6.49 27.42 5.42
C GLY A 118 5.78 27.68 6.75
N ASN A 119 5.72 28.96 7.16
CA ASN A 119 4.99 29.37 8.37
C ASN A 119 3.47 29.32 8.19
N ASN A 120 2.92 29.60 7.00
CA ASN A 120 1.49 29.40 6.72
C ASN A 120 1.12 27.91 6.87
N ALA A 121 1.97 27.01 6.35
CA ALA A 121 1.80 25.56 6.52
C ALA A 121 1.91 25.10 7.97
N THR A 122 2.84 25.68 8.73
CA THR A 122 3.05 25.36 10.15
C THR A 122 1.86 25.83 11.00
N GLY A 123 1.32 27.03 10.74
CA GLY A 123 0.14 27.55 11.43
C GLY A 123 -1.14 26.74 11.15
N ALA A 124 -1.29 26.22 9.94
CA ALA A 124 -2.41 25.35 9.56
C ALA A 124 -2.27 23.90 10.06
N SER A 125 -1.10 23.49 10.54
CA SER A 125 -0.81 22.11 10.95
C SER A 125 -1.75 21.60 12.06
N THR A 126 -2.12 22.47 13.01
CA THR A 126 -3.04 22.10 14.11
C THR A 126 -4.52 22.12 13.72
N THR A 127 -4.93 23.01 12.81
CA THR A 127 -6.35 23.17 12.42
C THR A 127 -6.75 22.25 11.28
N VAL A 128 -5.89 22.06 10.27
CA VAL A 128 -6.17 21.25 9.09
C VAL A 128 -5.79 19.78 9.31
N LEU A 129 -4.67 19.51 10.01
CA LEU A 129 -4.14 18.15 10.19
C LEU A 129 -4.31 17.61 11.62
N GLY A 130 -4.76 18.45 12.58
CA GLY A 130 -4.93 18.08 13.99
C GLY A 130 -6.38 17.96 14.49
N GLY A 131 -7.37 18.40 13.70
CA GLY A 131 -8.78 18.31 14.07
C GLY A 131 -9.42 16.97 13.70
N PRO A 132 -10.44 16.49 14.45
CA PRO A 132 -11.20 15.30 14.07
C PRO A 132 -11.97 15.53 12.76
N VAL A 133 -12.16 14.46 12.00
CA VAL A 133 -12.96 14.39 10.76
C VAL A 133 -13.96 13.23 10.86
N THR A 134 -15.10 13.33 10.19
CA THR A 134 -16.10 12.25 10.15
C THR A 134 -15.71 11.10 9.21
N ASP A 135 -15.03 11.43 8.11
CA ASP A 135 -14.71 10.51 7.02
C ASP A 135 -13.54 11.04 6.17
N CYS A 136 -13.20 10.29 5.11
CA CYS A 136 -12.11 10.63 4.20
C CYS A 136 -12.45 11.77 3.22
N GLU A 137 -13.72 12.02 2.94
CA GLU A 137 -14.15 13.09 2.03
C GLU A 137 -13.93 14.44 2.72
N GLU A 138 -14.36 14.58 3.98
CA GLU A 138 -14.10 15.76 4.79
C GLU A 138 -12.60 16.04 4.97
N ALA A 139 -11.78 14.99 5.15
CA ALA A 139 -10.33 15.14 5.26
C ALA A 139 -9.67 15.69 3.97
N LEU A 140 -10.14 15.22 2.81
CA LEU A 140 -9.65 15.67 1.51
C LEU A 140 -10.18 17.07 1.16
N ASP A 141 -11.43 17.39 1.49
CA ASP A 141 -12.01 18.72 1.30
C ASP A 141 -11.32 19.77 2.17
N ARG A 142 -11.05 19.50 3.45
CA ARG A 142 -10.26 20.38 4.32
C ARG A 142 -8.86 20.64 3.77
N LEU A 143 -8.19 19.62 3.22
CA LEU A 143 -6.88 19.78 2.58
C LEU A 143 -6.97 20.56 1.26
N HIS A 144 -8.02 20.35 0.47
CA HIS A 144 -8.30 21.09 -0.76
C HIS A 144 -8.52 22.57 -0.48
N ASN A 145 -9.41 22.91 0.46
CA ASN A 145 -9.73 24.28 0.85
C ASN A 145 -8.49 25.01 1.38
N PHE A 146 -7.69 24.36 2.24
CA PHE A 146 -6.42 24.93 2.70
C PHE A 146 -5.43 25.19 1.55
N ALA A 147 -5.28 24.26 0.61
CA ALA A 147 -4.41 24.47 -0.55
C ALA A 147 -4.92 25.57 -1.50
N ALA A 148 -6.24 25.71 -1.63
CA ALA A 148 -6.88 26.76 -2.44
C ALA A 148 -6.71 28.15 -1.80
N GLU A 149 -6.91 28.29 -0.48
CA GLU A 149 -6.66 29.52 0.27
C GLU A 149 -5.18 29.94 0.18
N PHE A 150 -4.26 28.99 0.37
CA PHE A 150 -2.82 29.23 0.22
C PHE A 150 -2.47 29.67 -1.22
N GLU A 151 -3.00 28.99 -2.26
CA GLU A 151 -2.73 29.40 -3.64
C GLU A 151 -3.30 30.79 -3.93
N ALA A 152 -4.45 31.15 -3.38
CA ALA A 152 -5.04 32.48 -3.53
C ALA A 152 -4.19 33.58 -2.86
N GLU A 153 -3.78 33.40 -1.59
CA GLU A 153 -2.91 34.35 -0.88
C GLU A 153 -1.55 34.49 -1.60
N PHE A 154 -0.92 33.36 -1.93
CA PHE A 154 0.38 33.34 -2.62
C PHE A 154 0.29 33.95 -4.03
N THR A 155 -0.78 33.69 -4.79
CA THR A 155 -1.01 34.33 -6.09
C THR A 155 -1.13 35.85 -5.94
N ALA A 156 -1.90 36.34 -4.97
CA ALA A 156 -2.11 37.76 -4.75
C ALA A 156 -0.81 38.47 -4.40
N GLU A 157 -0.05 37.96 -3.42
CA GLU A 157 1.18 38.60 -2.96
C GLU A 157 2.32 38.46 -3.97
N MET A 158 2.49 37.32 -4.64
CA MET A 158 3.54 37.18 -5.66
C MET A 158 3.24 38.02 -6.91
N THR A 159 1.97 38.20 -7.27
CA THR A 159 1.58 39.13 -8.35
C THR A 159 1.83 40.58 -7.94
N HIS A 160 1.51 40.96 -6.70
CA HIS A 160 1.82 42.28 -6.16
C HIS A 160 3.34 42.55 -6.13
N LEU A 161 4.12 41.59 -5.60
CA LEU A 161 5.59 41.59 -5.62
C LEU A 161 6.11 41.81 -7.05
N LYS A 162 5.68 41.00 -8.03
CA LYS A 162 6.16 41.10 -9.41
C LYS A 162 5.84 42.45 -10.06
N ASN A 163 4.69 43.06 -9.73
CA ASN A 163 4.32 44.39 -10.20
C ASN A 163 5.14 45.51 -9.53
N CYS A 164 5.48 45.36 -8.24
CA CYS A 164 6.19 46.37 -7.46
C CYS A 164 7.71 46.40 -7.71
N ILE A 165 8.33 45.26 -8.06
CA ILE A 165 9.78 45.19 -8.31
C ILE A 165 10.21 45.72 -9.69
N GLY A 166 9.25 46.02 -10.58
CA GLY A 166 9.51 46.53 -11.93
C GLY A 166 10.34 45.57 -12.78
N ASP A 167 11.39 46.08 -13.44
CA ASP A 167 12.27 45.31 -14.33
C ASP A 167 13.22 44.35 -13.60
N LYS A 168 13.19 44.29 -12.26
CA LYS A 168 14.01 43.36 -11.47
C LYS A 168 13.58 41.92 -11.73
N GLN A 169 14.57 41.03 -11.75
CA GLN A 169 14.35 39.61 -11.97
C GLN A 169 13.86 38.91 -10.70
N LEU A 170 12.84 38.05 -10.83
CA LEU A 170 12.23 37.35 -9.71
C LEU A 170 12.65 35.87 -9.74
N VAL A 171 13.10 35.35 -8.61
CA VAL A 171 13.32 33.92 -8.36
C VAL A 171 12.43 33.51 -7.18
N VAL A 172 11.72 32.39 -7.30
CA VAL A 172 10.83 31.88 -6.26
C VAL A 172 11.40 30.57 -5.69
N CYS A 173 11.36 30.38 -4.39
CA CYS A 173 11.69 29.11 -3.74
C CYS A 173 10.39 28.38 -3.34
N SER A 174 10.34 27.06 -3.50
CA SER A 174 9.25 26.24 -2.96
C SER A 174 9.46 25.96 -1.47
N CYS A 175 8.42 25.51 -0.78
CA CYS A 175 8.58 24.90 0.55
C CYS A 175 9.31 23.54 0.43
N TYR A 176 10.16 23.20 1.40
CA TYR A 176 10.77 21.88 1.56
C TYR A 176 9.95 20.96 2.48
N ASN A 177 10.28 19.67 2.51
CA ASN A 177 9.74 18.72 3.48
C ASN A 177 10.48 18.84 4.83
N PRO A 178 9.81 18.74 5.99
CA PRO A 178 10.45 18.76 7.30
C PRO A 178 11.23 17.47 7.57
N ALA A 179 12.06 17.48 8.60
CA ALA A 179 12.86 16.36 9.09
C ALA A 179 12.43 15.95 10.52
N PHE A 180 11.20 15.47 10.68
CA PHE A 180 10.63 15.07 11.99
C PHE A 180 11.16 13.73 12.53
N ALA A 181 11.95 13.00 11.75
CA ALA A 181 12.52 11.72 12.13
C ALA A 181 13.90 11.51 11.48
N ALA A 182 14.72 10.65 12.08
CA ALA A 182 15.98 10.23 11.49
C ALA A 182 15.74 9.56 10.13
N TRP A 183 16.72 9.67 9.22
CA TRP A 183 16.73 8.84 8.01
C TRP A 183 16.51 7.37 8.41
N ASN A 184 15.71 6.66 7.62
CA ASN A 184 15.24 5.29 7.83
C ASN A 184 14.03 5.10 8.76
N VAL A 185 13.48 6.14 9.39
CA VAL A 185 12.24 6.04 10.21
C VAL A 185 11.14 6.95 9.67
N VAL A 186 10.15 6.39 8.97
CA VAL A 186 8.99 7.15 8.49
C VAL A 186 7.90 7.16 9.57
N THR A 187 7.75 8.29 10.27
CA THR A 187 6.64 8.48 11.23
C THR A 187 5.37 8.94 10.51
N VAL A 188 4.20 8.71 11.11
CA VAL A 188 2.91 9.20 10.57
C VAL A 188 2.95 10.73 10.39
N LYS A 189 3.53 11.45 11.36
CA LYS A 189 3.74 12.91 11.29
C LYS A 189 4.59 13.32 10.07
N GLN A 190 5.64 12.57 9.76
CA GLN A 190 6.47 12.79 8.58
C GLN A 190 5.69 12.57 7.27
N SER A 191 4.94 11.46 7.16
CA SER A 191 4.15 11.15 5.97
C SER A 191 3.05 12.18 5.70
N VAL A 192 2.31 12.56 6.74
CA VAL A 192 1.22 13.55 6.63
C VAL A 192 1.77 14.93 6.27
N ALA A 193 2.89 15.36 6.87
CA ALA A 193 3.53 16.63 6.53
C ALA A 193 4.05 16.66 5.08
N ASN A 194 4.70 15.59 4.62
CA ASN A 194 5.16 15.48 3.23
C ASN A 194 4.00 15.55 2.23
N MET A 195 2.86 14.93 2.54
CA MET A 195 1.65 14.98 1.71
C MET A 195 1.07 16.40 1.66
N ALA A 196 0.87 17.02 2.82
CA ALA A 196 0.29 18.37 2.92
C ALA A 196 1.19 19.45 2.29
N LEU A 197 2.51 19.37 2.46
CA LEU A 197 3.43 20.32 1.84
C LEU A 197 3.61 20.10 0.34
N SER A 198 3.34 18.89 -0.18
CA SER A 198 3.40 18.62 -1.62
C SER A 198 2.36 19.41 -2.40
N VAL A 199 1.14 19.58 -1.87
CA VAL A 199 0.11 20.40 -2.54
C VAL A 199 0.41 21.90 -2.49
N LEU A 200 1.09 22.38 -1.44
CA LEU A 200 1.53 23.78 -1.35
C LEU A 200 2.72 24.08 -2.27
N ALA A 201 3.72 23.19 -2.32
CA ALA A 201 4.86 23.34 -3.24
C ALA A 201 4.42 23.33 -4.71
N ASP A 202 3.40 22.53 -5.04
CA ASP A 202 2.75 22.51 -6.36
C ASP A 202 1.97 23.82 -6.66
N ALA A 203 1.29 24.40 -5.67
CA ALA A 203 0.71 25.74 -5.79
C ALA A 203 1.78 26.82 -6.05
N VAL A 204 2.91 26.80 -5.33
CA VAL A 204 4.05 27.71 -5.58
C VAL A 204 4.58 27.56 -7.01
N LEU A 205 4.75 26.33 -7.49
CA LEU A 205 5.18 26.02 -8.86
C LEU A 205 4.19 26.57 -9.91
N ARG A 206 2.87 26.41 -9.71
CA ARG A 206 1.84 26.99 -10.58
C ARG A 206 1.93 28.51 -10.63
N VAL A 207 2.01 29.17 -9.48
CA VAL A 207 2.06 30.64 -9.39
C VAL A 207 3.33 31.19 -10.04
N ALA A 208 4.49 30.62 -9.73
CA ALA A 208 5.75 31.02 -10.36
C ALA A 208 5.73 30.81 -11.90
N THR A 209 5.09 29.73 -12.38
CA THR A 209 4.87 29.48 -13.82
C THR A 209 4.01 30.57 -14.46
N ARG A 210 2.90 30.99 -13.83
CA ARG A 210 2.06 32.11 -14.30
C ARG A 210 2.85 33.42 -14.37
N LEU A 211 3.73 33.66 -13.39
CA LEU A 211 4.59 34.85 -13.31
C LEU A 211 5.87 34.76 -14.16
N LYS A 212 6.11 33.62 -14.82
CA LYS A 212 7.32 33.30 -15.60
C LYS A 212 8.63 33.44 -14.80
N ALA A 213 8.59 33.19 -13.49
CA ALA A 213 9.77 33.19 -12.63
C ALA A 213 10.41 31.79 -12.59
N PRO A 214 11.74 31.64 -12.61
CA PRO A 214 12.41 30.38 -12.22
C PRO A 214 12.07 30.00 -10.78
N VAL A 215 12.07 28.68 -10.53
CA VAL A 215 11.79 28.12 -9.21
C VAL A 215 12.99 27.32 -8.70
N ILE A 216 13.39 27.54 -7.46
CA ILE A 216 14.29 26.66 -6.72
C ILE A 216 13.39 25.72 -5.90
N ASP A 217 13.32 24.44 -6.28
CA ASP A 217 12.53 23.44 -5.57
C ASP A 217 13.30 22.96 -4.34
N LEU A 218 13.04 23.58 -3.20
CA LEU A 218 13.77 23.30 -1.97
C LEU A 218 13.58 21.85 -1.48
N ARG A 219 12.56 21.11 -1.95
CA ARG A 219 12.41 19.67 -1.65
C ARG A 219 13.54 18.82 -2.26
N ARG A 220 14.21 19.33 -3.31
CA ARG A 220 15.37 18.69 -3.95
C ARG A 220 16.70 19.18 -3.38
N VAL A 221 16.71 20.37 -2.78
CA VAL A 221 17.89 21.01 -2.16
C VAL A 221 18.07 20.51 -0.72
N MET A 222 16.99 20.56 0.06
CA MET A 222 16.88 20.15 1.46
C MET A 222 16.32 18.74 1.52
N ASN A 223 17.17 17.74 1.30
CA ASN A 223 16.77 16.36 1.11
C ASN A 223 17.44 15.35 2.06
N LYS A 224 18.39 15.78 2.88
CA LYS A 224 19.04 14.96 3.91
C LYS A 224 18.78 15.53 5.31
N VAL A 225 18.85 14.71 6.37
CA VAL A 225 18.56 15.19 7.75
C VAL A 225 19.61 16.17 8.24
N GLU A 226 20.87 16.02 7.82
CA GLU A 226 21.97 16.96 8.08
C GLU A 226 21.78 18.35 7.45
N ASP A 227 20.84 18.51 6.52
CA ASP A 227 20.46 19.82 5.97
C ASP A 227 19.67 20.67 6.98
N PHE A 228 19.26 20.10 8.11
CA PHE A 228 18.34 20.71 9.07
C PHE A 228 18.99 20.93 10.44
N ALA A 229 18.91 22.15 10.98
CA ALA A 229 19.35 22.47 12.35
C ALA A 229 18.35 21.97 13.40
N ASN A 230 17.07 21.99 13.03
CA ASN A 230 15.97 21.35 13.74
C ASN A 230 14.96 20.87 12.67
N PRO A 231 13.93 20.07 13.02
CA PRO A 231 13.03 19.46 12.03
C PRO A 231 12.35 20.38 10.99
N ILE A 232 12.38 21.71 11.14
CA ILE A 232 11.82 22.66 10.18
C ILE A 232 12.80 23.74 9.71
N GLU A 233 13.99 23.91 10.32
CA GLU A 233 14.91 25.02 10.03
C GLU A 233 16.21 24.57 9.35
N PRO A 234 16.76 25.31 8.36
CA PRO A 234 18.00 24.93 7.69
C PRO A 234 19.23 24.98 8.60
N SER A 235 20.09 23.96 8.50
CA SER A 235 21.45 23.97 9.07
C SER A 235 22.40 24.83 8.24
N SER A 236 23.64 24.99 8.71
CA SER A 236 24.72 25.57 7.89
C SER A 236 24.94 24.79 6.58
N LEU A 237 24.85 23.44 6.63
CA LEU A 237 25.00 22.58 5.45
C LEU A 237 23.82 22.72 4.47
N GLY A 238 22.58 22.77 4.98
CA GLY A 238 21.40 23.05 4.14
C GLY A 238 21.46 24.45 3.54
N GLY A 239 21.90 25.43 4.34
CA GLY A 239 22.13 26.81 3.92
C GLY A 239 23.14 26.94 2.79
N ALA A 240 24.21 26.13 2.79
CA ALA A 240 25.19 26.07 1.70
C ALA A 240 24.54 25.67 0.37
N LYS A 241 23.69 24.63 0.41
CA LYS A 241 22.97 24.14 -0.78
C LYS A 241 21.98 25.17 -1.31
N ILE A 242 21.22 25.83 -0.42
CA ILE A 242 20.30 26.92 -0.76
C ILE A 242 21.07 28.08 -1.41
N ALA A 243 22.17 28.53 -0.78
CA ALA A 243 22.98 29.64 -1.25
C ALA A 243 23.60 29.36 -2.63
N ALA A 244 24.12 28.15 -2.84
CA ALA A 244 24.69 27.72 -4.10
C ALA A 244 23.67 27.73 -5.24
N GLU A 245 22.46 27.19 -5.04
CA GLU A 245 21.41 27.23 -6.07
C GLU A 245 20.87 28.66 -6.31
N ILE A 246 20.75 29.50 -5.28
CA ILE A 246 20.37 30.93 -5.45
C ILE A 246 21.36 31.64 -6.38
N VAL A 247 22.65 31.57 -6.08
CA VAL A 247 23.69 32.25 -6.87
C VAL A 247 23.81 31.64 -8.26
N LYS A 248 23.68 30.31 -8.39
CA LYS A 248 23.66 29.62 -9.69
C LYS A 248 22.47 30.05 -10.55
N VAL A 249 21.26 30.17 -10.01
CA VAL A 249 20.10 30.69 -10.76
C VAL A 249 20.33 32.12 -11.19
N VAL A 250 20.73 33.01 -10.27
CA VAL A 250 21.01 34.42 -10.57
C VAL A 250 22.10 34.58 -11.65
N ARG A 251 23.15 33.77 -11.64
CA ARG A 251 24.24 33.82 -12.63
C ARG A 251 23.92 33.19 -13.98
N THR A 252 23.13 32.11 -14.01
CA THR A 252 23.04 31.22 -15.18
C THR A 252 21.64 31.10 -15.80
N HIS A 253 20.60 31.57 -15.12
CA HIS A 253 19.24 31.48 -15.64
C HIS A 253 18.96 32.57 -16.68
N PRO A 254 18.60 32.21 -17.92
CA PRO A 254 18.16 33.18 -18.92
C PRO A 254 16.71 33.58 -18.62
N PHE A 255 16.53 34.68 -17.88
CA PHE A 255 15.23 35.14 -17.40
C PHE A 255 14.21 35.44 -18.54
N GLU A 256 14.64 35.62 -19.79
CA GLU A 256 13.71 35.73 -20.92
C GLU A 256 13.01 34.41 -21.25
N LYS A 257 13.56 33.26 -20.84
CA LYS A 257 12.98 31.93 -21.08
C LYS A 257 11.88 31.56 -20.06
N GLY A 258 11.65 32.39 -19.05
CA GLY A 258 10.63 32.17 -18.04
C GLY A 258 10.95 31.01 -17.09
N THR A 259 9.93 30.28 -16.66
CA THR A 259 10.06 29.32 -15.56
C THR A 259 10.90 28.09 -15.92
N VAL A 260 11.94 27.86 -15.12
CA VAL A 260 12.77 26.65 -15.07
C VAL A 260 12.88 26.25 -13.60
N VAL A 261 12.75 24.95 -13.31
CA VAL A 261 12.90 24.41 -11.96
C VAL A 261 14.37 24.00 -11.73
N TYR A 262 14.91 24.35 -10.57
CA TYR A 262 16.26 24.08 -10.11
C TYR A 262 16.25 23.25 -8.83
N PRO A 263 17.23 22.36 -8.60
CA PRO A 263 18.33 22.00 -9.50
C PRO A 263 17.85 21.22 -10.73
N LYS A 264 18.50 21.46 -11.86
CA LYS A 264 18.48 20.53 -13.01
C LYS A 264 19.27 19.27 -12.62
N GLU A 265 18.93 18.13 -13.20
CA GLU A 265 19.53 16.84 -12.83
C GLU A 265 21.06 16.86 -12.88
N TYR A 266 21.67 16.30 -11.83
CA TYR A 266 23.12 16.13 -11.67
C TYR A 266 23.46 14.64 -11.63
N PRO A 267 24.55 14.19 -12.26
CA PRO A 267 25.19 12.93 -11.90
C PRO A 267 25.82 13.05 -10.51
N GLU A 268 25.79 11.98 -9.71
CA GLU A 268 26.23 12.00 -8.29
C GLU A 268 27.72 12.34 -8.08
N SER A 269 28.53 12.37 -9.14
CA SER A 269 29.98 12.61 -9.10
C SER A 269 30.41 14.04 -8.76
N GLU A 270 29.55 15.06 -8.90
CA GLU A 270 29.93 16.47 -8.60
C GLU A 270 29.68 16.90 -7.14
N LEU A 271 29.07 16.06 -6.29
CA LEU A 271 28.76 16.42 -4.90
C LEU A 271 29.96 16.35 -3.92
N VAL A 272 31.16 16.01 -4.39
CA VAL A 272 32.36 15.84 -3.54
C VAL A 272 33.31 17.05 -3.58
N GLU A 273 33.31 17.87 -4.64
CA GLU A 273 34.25 19.02 -4.74
C GLU A 273 33.74 20.34 -4.12
N LEU A 274 32.49 20.41 -3.67
CA LEU A 274 31.92 21.61 -3.01
C LEU A 274 32.15 21.65 -1.49
N ALA A 275 32.90 20.71 -0.92
CA ALA A 275 33.02 20.50 0.53
C ALA A 275 34.46 20.53 1.10
N LEU A 276 35.43 21.14 0.42
CA LEU A 276 36.74 21.45 1.00
C LEU A 276 37.29 22.80 0.50
N PRO A 277 37.73 23.72 1.40
CA PRO A 277 38.47 24.89 0.98
C PRO A 277 39.87 24.47 0.50
N GLN A 278 40.26 24.90 -0.71
CA GLN A 278 41.66 24.82 -1.13
C GLN A 278 42.50 25.76 -0.27
N ASN A 279 43.21 25.20 0.72
CA ASN A 279 44.53 25.62 1.19
C ASN A 279 44.96 24.79 2.41
N ASN A 280 45.90 23.85 2.21
CA ASN A 280 47.22 23.93 2.85
C ASN A 280 48.12 22.77 2.44
N VAL A 281 49.35 23.13 2.04
CA VAL A 281 50.49 22.23 1.81
C VAL A 281 51.07 21.81 3.15
N VAL A 282 51.19 20.50 3.43
CA VAL A 282 52.31 19.91 4.20
C VAL A 282 52.61 18.49 3.64
N SER A 283 53.88 18.10 3.71
CA SER A 283 54.55 17.00 3.04
C SER A 283 54.33 15.57 3.58
N ASP A 284 54.78 14.62 2.76
CA ASP A 284 54.96 13.19 3.04
C ASP A 284 55.69 12.81 4.36
N SER A 285 55.48 11.54 4.72
CA SER A 285 56.44 10.56 5.27
C SER A 285 56.33 10.14 6.76
N VAL A 286 56.68 8.85 6.97
CA VAL A 286 56.84 8.12 8.27
C VAL A 286 55.52 7.90 9.04
N ALA A 287 54.74 6.84 8.85
CA ALA A 287 55.04 5.39 8.82
C ALA A 287 55.35 4.75 10.21
N THR A 288 54.34 4.05 10.75
CA THR A 288 54.41 2.74 11.45
C THR A 288 55.35 2.54 12.67
N THR A 289 54.77 2.35 13.87
CA THR A 289 54.60 1.02 14.54
C THR A 289 54.44 1.09 16.07
N ALA A 290 53.21 0.80 16.51
CA ALA A 290 52.76 0.09 17.72
C ALA A 290 53.69 -0.24 18.91
N VAL A 291 53.23 0.17 20.11
CA VAL A 291 53.14 -0.63 21.36
C VAL A 291 51.77 -0.23 21.98
N ARG A 292 50.70 -1.04 22.14
CA ARG A 292 50.39 -2.41 22.62
C ARG A 292 50.46 -2.64 24.14
N GLY A 293 49.32 -3.07 24.71
CA GLY A 293 49.12 -3.51 26.10
C GLY A 293 48.14 -2.58 26.85
N CYS A 294 47.09 -3.03 27.54
CA CYS A 294 46.51 -4.35 27.86
C CYS A 294 44.97 -4.17 27.98
N THR A 295 44.03 -5.12 27.90
CA THR A 295 43.97 -6.61 27.92
C THR A 295 42.63 -6.95 27.23
N ALA A 296 42.47 -7.79 26.21
CA ALA A 296 42.80 -9.22 26.01
C ALA A 296 41.82 -10.24 26.65
N ASN A 297 41.12 -10.96 25.75
CA ASN A 297 40.60 -12.34 25.83
C ASN A 297 39.37 -12.72 26.67
N LEU A 298 38.28 -13.09 25.96
CA LEU A 298 37.69 -14.45 25.80
C LEU A 298 36.42 -14.26 24.93
N TYR A 299 36.14 -14.94 23.81
CA TYR A 299 36.61 -16.21 23.23
C TYR A 299 36.87 -16.11 21.71
N ARG A 300 37.75 -16.97 21.20
CA ARG A 300 37.78 -17.46 19.80
C ARG A 300 37.58 -18.98 19.88
N ASP A 301 36.69 -19.55 19.07
CA ASP A 301 36.87 -20.84 18.37
C ASP A 301 35.60 -21.33 17.64
N LYS A 302 35.61 -21.26 16.29
CA LYS A 302 35.62 -22.43 15.38
C LYS A 302 35.39 -22.02 13.91
N LEU A 303 36.33 -22.45 13.05
CA LEU A 303 36.17 -22.90 11.65
C LEU A 303 35.58 -21.92 10.59
N TYR A 304 36.17 -21.60 9.41
CA TYR A 304 36.84 -22.39 8.33
C TYR A 304 35.98 -23.57 7.82
N SER A 305 35.81 -23.89 6.53
CA SER A 305 36.42 -23.43 5.28
C SER A 305 35.68 -24.04 4.07
N TRP A 306 35.47 -23.29 2.98
CA TRP A 306 35.70 -23.71 1.57
C TRP A 306 35.48 -22.48 0.66
N LEU A 307 36.53 -21.74 0.25
CA LEU A 307 37.33 -21.91 -0.99
C LEU A 307 36.45 -21.72 -2.27
N LEU A 308 36.58 -20.73 -3.17
CA LEU A 308 37.68 -19.93 -3.78
C LEU A 308 37.72 -20.15 -5.31
N THR A 309 38.08 -19.08 -6.05
CA THR A 309 38.41 -18.91 -7.50
C THR A 309 37.33 -18.27 -8.41
N SER A 310 37.65 -17.47 -9.45
CA SER A 310 38.81 -16.54 -9.68
C SER A 310 38.59 -15.66 -10.94
N ASN A 311 39.30 -14.51 -11.03
CA ASN A 311 39.72 -13.79 -12.26
C ASN A 311 38.63 -13.18 -13.20
N SER A 312 38.85 -12.12 -14.01
CA SER A 312 39.97 -11.15 -14.16
C SER A 312 39.56 -9.90 -14.99
N CYS A 313 40.43 -8.86 -14.96
CA CYS A 313 40.40 -7.51 -15.55
C CYS A 313 39.88 -7.29 -16.99
N GLY A 314 39.59 -6.00 -17.32
CA GLY A 314 39.57 -5.48 -18.70
C GLY A 314 39.14 -4.02 -18.84
N GLU A 315 40.08 -3.07 -18.82
CA GLU A 315 39.85 -1.65 -19.19
C GLU A 315 39.81 -1.47 -20.73
N GLN A 316 39.03 -0.50 -21.22
CA GLN A 316 39.42 0.53 -22.22
C GLN A 316 38.20 1.37 -22.65
N GLY A 317 38.36 2.68 -22.83
CA GLY A 317 37.29 3.58 -23.31
C GLY A 317 37.79 4.56 -24.39
N PHE A 318 36.89 5.26 -25.09
CA PHE A 318 37.25 6.38 -26.00
C PHE A 318 36.10 7.39 -26.31
N ILE A 319 36.17 8.55 -25.65
CA ILE A 319 36.06 9.95 -26.15
C ILE A 319 35.14 10.32 -27.36
N TRP A 320 34.02 11.05 -27.06
CA TRP A 320 33.44 12.31 -27.67
C TRP A 320 33.21 12.47 -29.22
N PRO A 321 32.24 13.29 -29.73
CA PRO A 321 31.87 14.65 -29.25
C PRO A 321 30.39 15.15 -29.41
N GLN A 322 30.17 16.42 -29.05
CA GLN A 322 28.91 17.19 -29.18
C GLN A 322 28.47 17.54 -30.63
N LYS A 323 27.15 17.56 -30.91
CA LYS A 323 26.39 18.76 -31.40
C LYS A 323 24.88 18.51 -31.65
N ALA A 324 24.12 19.61 -31.55
CA ALA A 324 22.66 19.71 -31.50
C ALA A 324 21.81 19.11 -32.65
N CYS A 325 20.63 18.57 -32.29
CA CYS A 325 19.36 18.64 -33.04
C CYS A 325 18.19 18.64 -32.03
N ARG A 326 17.30 19.64 -32.00
CA ARG A 326 16.09 19.80 -32.83
C ARG A 326 15.13 18.60 -32.78
N LEU A 327 13.88 18.86 -32.38
CA LEU A 327 12.70 17.99 -32.53
C LEU A 327 12.67 17.33 -33.91
N ARG A 328 13.07 16.06 -33.98
CA ARG A 328 12.84 15.12 -35.10
C ARG A 328 12.94 13.70 -34.56
N HIS A 329 12.29 12.77 -35.26
CA HIS A 329 12.23 11.35 -34.92
C HIS A 329 13.61 10.73 -34.68
N VAL A 330 13.70 9.91 -33.63
CA VAL A 330 14.87 9.08 -33.32
C VAL A 330 14.55 7.65 -33.75
N PRO A 331 15.35 7.00 -34.63
CA PRO A 331 15.27 5.57 -34.86
C PRO A 331 15.81 4.81 -33.65
N VAL A 332 15.18 3.70 -33.28
CA VAL A 332 15.66 2.82 -32.21
C VAL A 332 16.64 1.82 -32.81
N ASP A 333 17.94 2.07 -32.63
CA ASP A 333 19.00 1.09 -32.85
C ASP A 333 19.90 1.08 -31.60
N TYR A 334 19.96 -0.08 -30.94
CA TYR A 334 20.78 -0.41 -29.75
C TYR A 334 20.70 0.52 -28.52
N LEU A 335 20.03 0.04 -27.46
CA LEU A 335 20.55 0.22 -26.10
C LEU A 335 20.07 -0.91 -25.17
N ASP A 336 21.02 -1.67 -24.64
CA ASP A 336 20.80 -2.71 -23.64
C ASP A 336 20.35 -2.10 -22.31
N LEU A 337 19.25 -2.61 -21.76
CA LEU A 337 18.73 -2.16 -20.46
C LEU A 337 19.22 -3.11 -19.35
N LEU A 338 20.25 -2.64 -18.64
CA LEU A 338 20.90 -3.34 -17.53
C LEU A 338 19.90 -3.67 -16.41
N CYS A 339 19.72 -4.96 -16.16
CA CYS A 339 19.16 -5.48 -14.91
C CYS A 339 20.28 -5.68 -13.90
N PHE A 340 20.17 -5.13 -12.68
CA PHE A 340 20.75 -5.67 -11.43
C PHE A 340 20.20 -4.84 -10.24
N GLY A 341 19.86 -5.41 -9.07
CA GLY A 341 19.79 -6.81 -8.64
C GLY A 341 18.58 -7.02 -7.71
N THR A 342 18.25 -8.24 -7.27
CA THR A 342 19.15 -9.13 -6.53
C THR A 342 19.36 -10.51 -7.15
N SER A 343 20.63 -10.84 -7.41
CA SER A 343 21.23 -12.18 -7.38
C SER A 343 20.53 -13.36 -8.09
N PHE A 344 20.74 -13.46 -9.40
CA PHE A 344 21.02 -14.77 -10.03
C PHE A 344 22.45 -14.75 -10.61
N ASN A 345 23.11 -15.91 -10.62
CA ASN A 345 24.49 -16.04 -11.09
C ASN A 345 24.61 -15.74 -12.59
N CYS A 346 25.33 -14.67 -12.95
CA CYS A 346 25.93 -14.55 -14.27
C CYS A 346 27.26 -15.32 -14.29
N GLN A 347 27.24 -16.57 -14.72
CA GLN A 347 28.45 -17.14 -15.31
C GLN A 347 28.70 -16.46 -16.65
N SER A 348 29.91 -15.95 -16.82
CA SER A 348 30.37 -15.40 -18.09
C SER A 348 30.47 -16.51 -19.14
N LYS A 349 29.83 -16.32 -20.30
CA LYS A 349 30.24 -17.03 -21.52
C LYS A 349 31.57 -16.46 -22.01
N ALA A 350 32.65 -16.87 -21.36
CA ALA A 350 33.83 -17.23 -22.14
C ALA A 350 33.41 -18.38 -23.07
N GLY A 351 33.78 -18.32 -24.36
CA GLY A 351 33.22 -19.20 -25.37
C GLY A 351 33.53 -20.68 -25.10
N LEU A 352 32.49 -21.50 -25.02
CA LEU A 352 32.52 -22.96 -25.14
C LEU A 352 31.28 -23.43 -25.89
N ASP A 353 31.42 -24.59 -26.52
CA ASP A 353 30.59 -25.08 -27.61
C ASP A 353 29.14 -25.42 -27.22
N GLY A 354 28.27 -25.49 -28.23
CA GLY A 354 26.88 -25.88 -28.02
C GLY A 354 26.74 -27.38 -27.87
N ASP A 355 26.54 -27.87 -26.64
CA ASP A 355 25.93 -29.18 -26.36
C ASP A 355 25.38 -29.36 -24.92
N SER A 356 25.57 -28.43 -23.98
CA SER A 356 25.13 -28.62 -22.58
C SER A 356 23.71 -28.06 -22.28
N CYS A 357 22.79 -28.95 -21.89
CA CYS A 357 21.52 -28.62 -21.25
C CYS A 357 21.47 -29.16 -19.81
N THR A 358 20.52 -28.69 -18.99
CA THR A 358 20.41 -29.14 -17.59
C THR A 358 19.64 -30.45 -17.48
N GLN A 359 20.12 -31.39 -16.68
CA GLN A 359 19.44 -32.68 -16.41
C GLN A 359 18.65 -32.71 -15.09
N ASP A 360 18.82 -31.74 -14.20
CA ASP A 360 18.06 -31.70 -12.94
C ASP A 360 16.60 -31.27 -13.16
N THR A 361 15.64 -32.07 -12.69
CA THR A 361 14.20 -31.77 -12.77
C THR A 361 13.65 -30.97 -11.58
N GLY A 362 14.47 -30.70 -10.57
CA GLY A 362 14.07 -30.06 -9.32
C GLY A 362 13.14 -30.92 -8.45
N GLY A 363 13.04 -32.23 -8.74
CA GLY A 363 12.34 -33.21 -7.90
C GLY A 363 13.31 -33.93 -6.96
N SER A 364 12.84 -34.32 -5.77
CA SER A 364 13.60 -35.19 -4.86
C SER A 364 12.95 -36.56 -4.76
N CYS A 365 13.79 -37.59 -4.62
CA CYS A 365 13.38 -38.99 -4.46
C CYS A 365 13.87 -39.62 -3.14
N TYR A 366 14.12 -38.79 -2.12
CA TYR A 366 14.75 -39.21 -0.86
C TYR A 366 13.94 -40.23 -0.03
N PHE A 367 12.60 -40.23 -0.18
CA PHE A 367 11.68 -41.11 0.57
C PHE A 367 10.70 -41.88 -0.34
N PHE A 368 10.46 -41.39 -1.55
CA PHE A 368 9.59 -42.00 -2.56
C PHE A 368 10.27 -41.89 -3.92
N GLY A 369 9.97 -42.78 -4.87
CA GLY A 369 10.53 -42.71 -6.22
C GLY A 369 10.16 -41.41 -6.96
N CYS A 370 10.91 -41.10 -8.02
CA CYS A 370 10.58 -39.98 -8.90
C CYS A 370 9.19 -40.19 -9.52
N ALA A 371 8.37 -39.15 -9.52
CA ALA A 371 7.01 -39.24 -10.06
C ALA A 371 7.04 -39.54 -11.57
N ASP A 372 6.29 -40.56 -12.02
CA ASP A 372 6.37 -41.13 -13.37
C ASP A 372 6.26 -40.10 -14.50
N TRP A 373 5.42 -39.06 -14.32
CA TRP A 373 5.23 -38.00 -15.30
C TRP A 373 6.51 -37.21 -15.62
N ARG A 374 7.49 -37.20 -14.70
CA ARG A 374 8.79 -36.54 -14.91
C ARG A 374 9.72 -37.31 -15.84
N ASN A 375 9.51 -38.63 -16.00
CA ASN A 375 10.37 -39.53 -16.77
C ASN A 375 11.87 -39.44 -16.36
N ALA A 376 12.12 -39.29 -15.05
CA ALA A 376 13.44 -39.03 -14.47
C ALA A 376 13.90 -40.17 -13.57
N GLU A 377 15.22 -40.37 -13.45
CA GLU A 377 15.83 -41.38 -12.60
C GLU A 377 16.29 -40.80 -11.27
N CYS A 378 16.24 -41.62 -10.21
CA CYS A 378 16.68 -41.21 -8.89
C CYS A 378 18.20 -41.37 -8.74
N VAL A 379 18.91 -40.26 -8.67
CA VAL A 379 20.38 -40.21 -8.49
C VAL A 379 20.67 -39.36 -7.25
N GLU A 380 21.32 -39.96 -6.25
CA GLU A 380 21.71 -39.30 -4.98
C GLU A 380 20.57 -38.53 -4.27
N GLY A 381 19.33 -39.05 -4.36
CA GLY A 381 18.15 -38.46 -3.73
C GLY A 381 17.49 -37.32 -4.53
N SER A 382 17.98 -37.04 -5.74
CA SER A 382 17.43 -36.07 -6.70
C SER A 382 16.91 -36.77 -7.97
N CYS A 383 15.91 -36.19 -8.62
CA CYS A 383 15.31 -36.71 -9.85
C CYS A 383 15.98 -36.07 -11.07
N VAL A 384 16.81 -36.86 -11.76
CA VAL A 384 17.72 -36.40 -12.82
C VAL A 384 17.38 -37.10 -14.14
N CYS A 385 17.45 -36.36 -15.24
CA CYS A 385 17.28 -36.88 -16.59
C CYS A 385 18.49 -37.69 -17.04
N ARG A 386 18.26 -38.63 -17.97
CA ARG A 386 19.33 -39.42 -18.59
C ARG A 386 20.27 -38.54 -19.43
N ALA A 387 21.46 -39.08 -19.71
CA ALA A 387 22.54 -38.38 -20.42
C ALA A 387 22.14 -37.80 -21.80
N ASP A 388 21.13 -38.37 -22.45
CA ASP A 388 20.57 -38.01 -23.75
C ASP A 388 19.34 -37.08 -23.69
N GLN A 389 18.96 -36.62 -22.49
CA GLN A 389 17.72 -35.88 -22.23
C GLN A 389 17.96 -34.59 -21.43
N CYS A 390 17.11 -33.61 -21.67
CA CYS A 390 17.08 -32.32 -21.00
C CYS A 390 15.87 -32.21 -20.08
N SER A 391 16.06 -31.58 -18.93
CA SER A 391 14.99 -31.11 -18.05
C SER A 391 14.32 -29.89 -18.66
N VAL A 392 13.04 -30.03 -19.04
CA VAL A 392 12.20 -28.94 -19.54
C VAL A 392 10.92 -28.93 -18.71
N ASN A 393 10.69 -27.83 -17.97
CA ASN A 393 9.55 -27.68 -17.03
C ASN A 393 9.43 -28.83 -16.00
N GLY A 394 10.56 -29.45 -15.61
CA GLY A 394 10.60 -30.55 -14.64
C GLY A 394 10.31 -31.94 -15.20
N GLN A 395 10.22 -32.08 -16.53
CA GLN A 395 10.10 -33.36 -17.25
C GLN A 395 11.33 -33.60 -18.15
N CYS A 396 11.76 -34.85 -18.27
CA CYS A 396 12.88 -35.26 -19.11
C CYS A 396 12.44 -35.53 -20.55
N LEU A 397 12.95 -34.73 -21.48
CA LEU A 397 12.67 -34.79 -22.92
C LEU A 397 13.96 -34.92 -23.73
N PRO A 398 13.98 -35.56 -24.92
CA PRO A 398 15.17 -35.64 -25.76
C PRO A 398 15.72 -34.26 -26.16
N HIS A 399 17.04 -34.14 -26.33
CA HIS A 399 17.72 -32.89 -26.70
C HIS A 399 17.07 -32.12 -27.87
N GLU A 400 16.57 -32.82 -28.89
CA GLU A 400 15.94 -32.23 -30.07
C GLU A 400 14.64 -31.45 -29.75
N TRP A 401 13.92 -31.82 -28.68
CA TRP A 401 12.67 -31.17 -28.29
C TRP A 401 12.92 -29.85 -27.54
N ALA A 402 14.07 -29.70 -26.88
CA ALA A 402 14.45 -28.46 -26.18
C ALA A 402 14.78 -27.29 -27.14
N GLN A 403 15.00 -27.55 -28.43
CA GLN A 403 15.42 -26.53 -29.41
C GLN A 403 14.30 -25.97 -30.30
N LYS A 404 13.04 -26.37 -30.13
CA LYS A 404 11.90 -25.86 -30.92
C LYS A 404 10.87 -25.10 -30.06
N PRO A 405 10.89 -23.75 -30.04
CA PRO A 405 9.74 -22.98 -29.62
C PRO A 405 8.66 -23.03 -30.72
N GLU A 406 7.49 -23.58 -30.40
CA GLU A 406 6.33 -23.48 -31.29
C GLU A 406 5.90 -22.01 -31.45
N LYS A 407 5.92 -21.51 -32.69
CA LYS A 407 5.26 -20.24 -33.03
C LYS A 407 3.76 -20.51 -33.25
N PRO A 408 2.85 -19.71 -32.70
CA PRO A 408 1.45 -19.77 -33.10
C PRO A 408 1.32 -19.38 -34.58
N THR A 409 0.68 -20.25 -35.36
CA THR A 409 0.52 -20.10 -36.80
C THR A 409 -0.54 -19.05 -37.13
N ALA A 410 -0.12 -17.93 -37.73
CA ALA A 410 -1.03 -16.96 -38.31
C ALA A 410 -1.61 -17.48 -39.64
N GLN A 411 -2.86 -17.96 -39.61
CA GLN A 411 -3.71 -18.10 -40.80
C GLN A 411 -5.04 -17.42 -40.52
N GLY A 412 -5.37 -16.36 -41.28
CA GLY A 412 -6.65 -15.67 -41.08
C GLY A 412 -6.83 -14.28 -41.69
N PHE A 413 -5.79 -13.62 -42.21
CA PHE A 413 -5.97 -12.39 -42.99
C PHE A 413 -5.06 -12.38 -44.23
N GLY A 414 -5.66 -11.99 -45.37
CA GLY A 414 -5.04 -12.07 -46.69
C GLY A 414 -3.89 -11.11 -46.88
N ARG A 415 -2.91 -11.51 -47.71
CA ARG A 415 -1.87 -10.61 -48.20
C ARG A 415 -2.45 -9.76 -49.32
N ASP A 416 -2.53 -8.46 -49.10
CA ASP A 416 -2.38 -7.46 -50.16
C ASP A 416 -2.00 -6.12 -49.54
N HIS A 417 -0.69 -5.85 -49.51
CA HIS A 417 -0.02 -4.56 -49.84
C HIS A 417 1.47 -4.61 -49.42
N PRO A 418 2.37 -3.92 -50.15
CA PRO A 418 3.81 -4.13 -50.03
C PRO A 418 4.45 -3.35 -48.87
N VAL A 419 5.50 -3.94 -48.27
CA VAL A 419 6.36 -3.26 -47.30
C VAL A 419 7.19 -2.17 -47.98
N LYS A 420 6.74 -0.91 -47.88
CA LYS A 420 7.58 0.29 -48.06
C LYS A 420 7.14 1.42 -47.14
N GLY A 421 7.89 1.62 -46.05
CA GLY A 421 7.77 2.79 -45.19
C GLY A 421 8.72 2.71 -43.99
N LYS A 422 9.60 3.70 -43.84
CA LYS A 422 10.31 3.93 -42.56
C LYS A 422 9.29 4.47 -41.56
N GLY A 423 8.65 3.59 -40.81
CA GLY A 423 7.74 3.97 -39.74
C GLY A 423 8.52 4.55 -38.56
N ASN A 424 8.13 5.74 -38.10
CA ASN A 424 8.69 6.30 -36.88
C ASN A 424 7.96 5.67 -35.68
N PHE A 425 8.65 4.82 -34.94
CA PHE A 425 8.16 4.31 -33.66
C PHE A 425 8.04 5.47 -32.66
N THR A 426 6.98 5.49 -31.87
CA THR A 426 6.79 6.50 -30.81
C THR A 426 6.50 5.81 -29.48
N ALA A 427 7.00 6.35 -28.37
CA ALA A 427 6.85 5.74 -27.05
C ALA A 427 6.18 6.71 -26.07
N LEU A 428 5.20 6.21 -25.31
CA LEU A 428 4.56 6.95 -24.22
C LEU A 428 5.25 6.58 -22.90
N VAL A 429 5.90 7.55 -22.26
CA VAL A 429 6.62 7.33 -20.99
C VAL A 429 5.83 7.91 -19.83
N LEU A 430 5.46 7.05 -18.88
CA LEU A 430 4.72 7.39 -17.66
C LEU A 430 5.68 7.47 -16.47
N SER A 431 5.85 8.66 -15.90
CA SER A 431 6.62 8.85 -14.66
C SER A 431 5.78 8.52 -13.42
N GLY A 432 6.46 8.11 -12.35
CA GLY A 432 5.84 7.58 -11.13
C GLY A 432 5.02 8.58 -10.30
N GLY A 433 4.34 8.05 -9.27
CA GLY A 433 3.51 8.83 -8.35
C GLY A 433 2.05 8.90 -8.79
N GLY A 434 1.76 9.61 -9.88
CA GLY A 434 0.39 9.88 -10.34
C GLY A 434 -0.22 8.87 -11.31
N ALA A 435 0.58 8.02 -11.97
CA ALA A 435 0.13 7.23 -13.13
C ALA A 435 -1.02 6.26 -12.83
N LYS A 436 -1.06 5.65 -11.64
CA LYS A 436 -2.16 4.77 -11.22
C LYS A 436 -3.45 5.57 -10.97
N GLY A 437 -3.37 6.69 -10.25
CA GLY A 437 -4.52 7.58 -10.03
C GLY A 437 -5.04 8.21 -11.34
N ALA A 438 -4.17 8.55 -12.29
CA ALA A 438 -4.57 9.05 -13.61
C ALA A 438 -5.23 7.97 -14.50
N PHE A 439 -4.98 6.69 -14.22
CA PHE A 439 -5.72 5.57 -14.81
C PHE A 439 -7.08 5.40 -14.14
N GLU A 440 -7.11 5.34 -12.79
CA GLU A 440 -8.33 5.14 -11.98
C GLU A 440 -9.33 6.31 -12.10
N LEU A 441 -8.86 7.54 -12.33
CA LEU A 441 -9.68 8.73 -12.59
C LEU A 441 -10.04 8.91 -14.09
N GLY A 442 -9.74 7.93 -14.96
CA GLY A 442 -10.13 7.96 -16.37
C GLY A 442 -9.41 9.03 -17.23
N VAL A 443 -8.32 9.64 -16.75
CA VAL A 443 -7.59 10.69 -17.50
C VAL A 443 -6.88 10.10 -18.73
N LEU A 444 -6.21 8.96 -18.55
CA LEU A 444 -5.60 8.22 -19.67
C LEU A 444 -6.68 7.68 -20.64
N GLU A 445 -7.82 7.27 -20.12
CA GLU A 445 -8.98 6.85 -20.92
C GLU A 445 -9.55 8.02 -21.74
N GLY A 446 -9.63 9.23 -21.18
CA GLY A 446 -10.05 10.45 -21.86
C GLY A 446 -9.14 10.82 -23.04
N ILE A 447 -7.83 10.67 -22.89
CA ILE A 447 -6.85 10.84 -23.98
C ILE A 447 -7.09 9.79 -25.08
N CYS A 448 -7.34 8.53 -24.70
CA CYS A 448 -7.61 7.44 -25.63
C CYS A 448 -9.01 7.45 -26.27
N LYS A 449 -9.98 8.20 -25.73
CA LYS A 449 -11.35 8.32 -26.28
C LYS A 449 -11.60 9.64 -27.02
N ASN A 450 -10.89 10.72 -26.73
CA ASN A 450 -11.10 12.01 -27.39
C ASN A 450 -10.56 12.01 -28.85
N ASN A 451 -11.44 12.17 -29.83
CA ASN A 451 -11.08 12.09 -31.25
C ASN A 451 -10.19 13.25 -31.74
N SER A 452 -10.16 14.39 -31.05
CA SER A 452 -9.21 15.47 -31.37
C SER A 452 -7.76 15.14 -30.98
N LEU A 453 -7.56 14.11 -30.16
CA LEU A 453 -6.24 13.61 -29.72
C LEU A 453 -5.77 12.36 -30.48
N ASN A 454 -6.39 12.01 -31.62
CA ASN A 454 -6.04 10.81 -32.41
C ASN A 454 -4.56 10.73 -32.83
N HIS A 455 -3.85 11.86 -32.92
CA HIS A 455 -2.41 11.90 -33.18
C HIS A 455 -1.55 11.30 -32.05
N LEU A 456 -2.11 11.16 -30.85
CA LEU A 456 -1.51 10.54 -29.65
C LEU A 456 -1.98 9.09 -29.45
N ARG A 457 -2.36 8.36 -30.52
CA ARG A 457 -2.79 6.94 -30.42
C ARG A 457 -1.86 5.95 -31.15
N ASN A 458 -0.82 6.42 -31.82
CA ASN A 458 0.14 5.58 -32.57
C ASN A 458 1.41 5.22 -31.78
N TRP A 459 1.30 5.10 -30.44
CA TRP A 459 2.42 4.66 -29.61
C TRP A 459 2.74 3.18 -29.89
N SER A 460 3.99 2.93 -30.22
CA SER A 460 4.54 1.59 -30.49
C SER A 460 5.02 0.90 -29.22
N MET A 461 5.18 1.65 -28.12
CA MET A 461 5.62 1.17 -26.82
C MET A 461 5.07 2.09 -25.72
N ILE A 462 4.71 1.52 -24.57
CA ILE A 462 4.37 2.26 -23.35
C ILE A 462 5.37 1.84 -22.27
N VAL A 463 6.01 2.80 -21.61
CA VAL A 463 7.10 2.56 -20.65
C VAL A 463 6.78 3.28 -19.33
N GLY A 464 6.85 2.58 -18.20
CA GLY A 464 6.69 3.18 -16.87
C GLY A 464 8.03 3.29 -16.14
N THR A 465 8.31 4.40 -15.44
CA THR A 465 9.54 4.55 -14.65
C THR A 465 9.43 4.01 -13.21
N SER A 466 8.30 3.38 -12.86
CA SER A 466 8.08 2.70 -11.58
C SER A 466 7.04 1.58 -11.74
N PHE A 467 7.00 0.61 -10.82
CA PHE A 467 6.05 -0.51 -10.87
C PHE A 467 4.58 -0.06 -11.01
N GLY A 468 4.17 1.03 -10.35
CA GLY A 468 2.81 1.57 -10.49
C GLY A 468 2.54 2.15 -11.88
N ALA A 469 3.53 2.78 -12.51
CA ALA A 469 3.44 3.29 -13.88
C ALA A 469 3.53 2.17 -14.94
N MET A 470 4.32 1.13 -14.69
CA MET A 470 4.37 -0.09 -15.51
C MET A 470 3.02 -0.81 -15.49
N ASN A 471 2.41 -1.00 -14.31
CA ASN A 471 1.10 -1.63 -14.18
C ASN A 471 0.00 -0.79 -14.84
N ALA A 472 -0.03 0.54 -14.64
CA ALA A 472 -0.98 1.42 -15.32
C ALA A 472 -0.81 1.40 -16.85
N GLY A 473 0.45 1.40 -17.33
CA GLY A 473 0.78 1.29 -18.76
C GLY A 473 0.45 -0.07 -19.37
N ALA A 474 0.50 -1.16 -18.60
CA ALA A 474 0.05 -2.48 -19.02
C ALA A 474 -1.48 -2.58 -19.06
N LEU A 475 -2.17 -2.06 -18.03
CA LEU A 475 -3.64 -2.01 -17.98
C LEU A 475 -4.23 -1.17 -19.12
N ALA A 476 -3.57 -0.08 -19.52
CA ALA A 476 -3.98 0.77 -20.63
C ALA A 476 -3.78 0.14 -22.04
N GLN A 477 -3.08 -1.00 -22.16
CA GLN A 477 -2.90 -1.71 -23.44
C GLN A 477 -4.08 -2.64 -23.78
N PHE A 478 -4.96 -2.91 -22.83
CA PHE A 478 -6.17 -3.69 -23.07
C PHE A 478 -7.31 -2.76 -23.54
N PRO A 479 -7.92 -2.99 -24.72
CA PRO A 479 -8.99 -2.12 -25.21
C PRO A 479 -10.23 -2.21 -24.31
N PRO A 480 -10.96 -1.10 -24.10
CA PRO A 480 -12.09 -1.06 -23.18
C PRO A 480 -13.22 -1.98 -23.66
N GLY A 481 -13.52 -2.99 -22.86
CA GLY A 481 -14.46 -4.07 -23.17
C GLY A 481 -14.22 -5.33 -22.33
N SER A 482 -13.01 -5.50 -21.79
CA SER A 482 -12.65 -6.59 -20.86
C SER A 482 -12.47 -6.15 -19.41
N THR A 483 -12.71 -4.87 -19.09
CA THR A 483 -12.57 -4.27 -17.76
C THR A 483 -13.91 -3.93 -17.11
N GLU A 484 -14.77 -4.93 -16.95
CA GLU A 484 -15.40 -5.08 -15.63
C GLU A 484 -14.27 -5.47 -14.66
N LEU A 485 -13.60 -4.46 -14.12
CA LEU A 485 -12.61 -4.63 -13.07
C LEU A 485 -13.25 -5.45 -11.95
N LEU A 486 -12.57 -6.55 -11.59
CA LEU A 486 -12.80 -7.36 -10.40
C LEU A 486 -13.37 -6.49 -9.26
N LYS A 487 -14.69 -6.58 -9.00
CA LYS A 487 -15.29 -6.12 -7.76
C LYS A 487 -14.85 -7.07 -6.64
N VAL A 488 -13.58 -7.04 -6.30
CA VAL A 488 -13.12 -7.47 -4.99
C VAL A 488 -13.57 -6.36 -4.04
N PRO A 489 -14.28 -6.69 -2.93
CA PRO A 489 -14.68 -5.66 -1.96
C PRO A 489 -13.47 -4.88 -1.47
N ASP A 490 -13.68 -3.61 -1.11
CA ASP A 490 -12.61 -2.71 -0.68
C ASP A 490 -11.77 -3.35 0.43
N ALA A 491 -10.45 -3.18 0.31
CA ALA A 491 -9.50 -3.76 1.26
C ALA A 491 -9.78 -3.23 2.67
N VAL A 492 -10.29 -4.10 3.56
CA VAL A 492 -10.55 -3.74 4.95
C VAL A 492 -9.25 -3.21 5.56
N PRO A 493 -9.21 -1.98 6.11
CA PRO A 493 -7.98 -1.43 6.66
C PRO A 493 -7.39 -2.38 7.70
N LEU A 494 -6.10 -2.71 7.58
CA LEU A 494 -5.45 -3.66 8.50
C LEU A 494 -5.70 -3.32 9.99
N PRO A 495 -5.67 -2.05 10.44
CA PRO A 495 -6.03 -1.71 11.81
C PRO A 495 -7.47 -2.12 12.18
N LEU A 496 -8.44 -1.99 11.28
CA LEU A 496 -9.83 -2.37 11.52
C LEU A 496 -9.98 -3.90 11.58
N ALA A 497 -9.33 -4.64 10.67
CA ALA A 497 -9.32 -6.10 10.69
C ALA A 497 -8.67 -6.67 11.96
N LEU A 498 -7.53 -6.10 12.37
CA LEU A 498 -6.86 -6.46 13.62
C LEU A 498 -7.65 -6.03 14.85
N THR A 499 -8.29 -4.84 14.84
CA THR A 499 -9.18 -4.40 15.93
C THR A 499 -10.37 -5.34 16.07
N GLY A 500 -10.97 -5.80 14.97
CA GLY A 500 -12.03 -6.80 14.99
C GLY A 500 -11.61 -8.12 15.62
N ALA A 501 -10.41 -8.63 15.28
CA ALA A 501 -9.85 -9.82 15.92
C ALA A 501 -9.52 -9.60 17.40
N VAL A 502 -8.84 -8.49 17.74
CA VAL A 502 -8.44 -8.14 19.11
C VAL A 502 -9.66 -7.95 20.01
N VAL A 503 -10.69 -7.22 19.58
CA VAL A 503 -11.92 -7.04 20.36
C VAL A 503 -12.61 -8.39 20.63
N GLN A 504 -12.66 -9.28 19.65
CA GLN A 504 -13.25 -10.61 19.84
C GLN A 504 -12.39 -11.50 20.75
N LEU A 505 -11.07 -11.53 20.56
CA LEU A 505 -10.13 -12.24 21.42
C LEU A 505 -10.18 -11.73 22.86
N SER A 506 -10.21 -10.41 23.07
CA SER A 506 -10.35 -9.77 24.38
C SER A 506 -11.73 -10.04 25.00
N THR A 507 -12.80 -10.09 24.20
CA THR A 507 -14.15 -10.45 24.70
C THR A 507 -14.19 -11.90 25.16
N LEU A 508 -13.60 -12.82 24.39
CA LEU A 508 -13.47 -14.23 24.78
C LEU A 508 -12.63 -14.38 26.06
N HIS A 509 -11.44 -13.79 26.12
CA HIS A 509 -10.59 -13.80 27.32
C HIS A 509 -11.28 -13.17 28.55
N TYR A 510 -12.01 -12.06 28.36
CA TYR A 510 -12.77 -11.42 29.42
C TYR A 510 -13.87 -12.36 29.94
N VAL A 511 -14.65 -13.00 29.05
CA VAL A 511 -15.65 -13.99 29.46
C VAL A 511 -15.02 -15.18 30.17
N TRP A 512 -13.86 -15.68 29.69
CA TRP A 512 -13.16 -16.82 30.27
C TRP A 512 -12.52 -16.50 31.64
N SER A 513 -12.18 -15.24 31.93
CA SER A 513 -11.64 -14.84 33.24
C SER A 513 -12.67 -14.95 34.39
N PHE A 514 -13.96 -15.08 34.09
CA PHE A 514 -15.03 -15.40 35.04
C PHE A 514 -15.33 -16.91 35.13
N THR A 515 -14.50 -17.76 34.53
CA THR A 515 -14.62 -19.22 34.56
C THR A 515 -13.38 -19.86 35.18
N SER A 516 -13.40 -21.18 35.45
CA SER A 516 -12.23 -21.91 35.97
C SER A 516 -10.98 -21.81 35.09
N ALA A 517 -11.12 -21.52 33.79
CA ALA A 517 -9.99 -21.25 32.91
C ALA A 517 -9.14 -20.04 33.32
N ASN A 518 -9.64 -19.14 34.17
CA ASN A 518 -8.85 -18.04 34.72
C ASN A 518 -7.58 -18.53 35.43
N GLU A 519 -7.60 -19.70 36.08
CA GLU A 519 -6.41 -20.25 36.75
C GLU A 519 -5.28 -20.53 35.75
N CYS A 520 -5.61 -21.13 34.59
CA CYS A 520 -4.67 -21.34 33.49
C CYS A 520 -4.28 -20.03 32.79
N LEU A 521 -5.19 -19.06 32.65
CA LEU A 521 -4.89 -17.74 32.05
C LEU A 521 -3.91 -16.91 32.91
N GLN A 522 -4.00 -17.01 34.24
CA GLN A 522 -3.04 -16.35 35.16
C GLN A 522 -1.70 -17.08 35.23
N GLN A 523 -1.67 -18.40 35.00
CA GLN A 523 -0.47 -19.24 35.10
C GLN A 523 -0.28 -20.19 33.89
N PRO A 524 -0.11 -19.67 32.67
CA PRO A 524 -0.11 -20.49 31.45
C PRO A 524 1.01 -21.52 31.41
N LEU A 525 2.20 -21.18 31.93
CA LEU A 525 3.33 -22.10 32.02
C LEU A 525 3.08 -23.25 33.01
N THR A 526 2.44 -22.98 34.16
CA THR A 526 2.07 -24.01 35.13
C THR A 526 1.03 -24.97 34.53
N CYS A 527 0.01 -24.41 33.87
CA CYS A 527 -1.05 -25.20 33.21
C CYS A 527 -0.53 -26.03 32.03
N ALA A 528 0.45 -25.54 31.27
CA ALA A 528 1.11 -26.29 30.21
C ALA A 528 2.04 -27.41 30.74
N LEU A 529 2.79 -27.17 31.82
CA LEU A 529 3.75 -28.14 32.38
C LEU A 529 3.12 -29.16 33.33
N ARG A 530 1.98 -28.83 33.95
CA ARG A 530 1.25 -29.66 34.91
C ARG A 530 -0.26 -29.69 34.64
N PRO A 531 -0.70 -30.13 33.45
CA PRO A 531 -2.10 -30.04 33.04
C PRO A 531 -3.07 -30.79 33.98
N TRP A 532 -2.59 -31.80 34.71
CA TRP A 532 -3.40 -32.56 35.69
C TRP A 532 -3.77 -31.77 36.95
N GLU A 533 -3.10 -30.64 37.25
CA GLU A 533 -3.44 -29.78 38.39
C GLU A 533 -4.65 -28.86 38.10
N PHE A 534 -5.06 -28.73 36.83
CA PHE A 534 -6.11 -27.81 36.38
C PHE A 534 -7.32 -28.57 35.81
N ASP A 535 -8.46 -27.91 35.73
CA ASP A 535 -9.70 -28.50 35.21
C ASP A 535 -9.66 -28.70 33.67
N ALA A 536 -10.60 -29.48 33.15
CA ALA A 536 -10.66 -29.84 31.73
C ALA A 536 -10.85 -28.64 30.79
N TRP A 537 -11.58 -27.61 31.22
CA TRP A 537 -11.81 -26.38 30.48
C TRP A 537 -10.57 -25.49 30.48
N GLY A 538 -9.93 -25.27 31.64
CA GLY A 538 -8.66 -24.53 31.73
C GLY A 538 -7.55 -25.13 30.85
N ARG A 539 -7.42 -26.46 30.84
CA ARG A 539 -6.50 -27.16 29.91
C ARG A 539 -6.78 -26.83 28.44
N THR A 540 -8.05 -26.76 28.02
CA THR A 540 -8.39 -26.54 26.60
C THR A 540 -7.99 -25.17 26.11
N VAL A 541 -8.13 -24.13 26.94
CA VAL A 541 -7.75 -22.76 26.56
C VAL A 541 -6.25 -22.69 26.19
N ILE A 542 -5.38 -23.23 27.04
CA ILE A 542 -3.93 -23.26 26.76
C ILE A 542 -3.57 -24.17 25.57
N LEU A 543 -4.30 -25.26 25.36
CA LEU A 543 -4.14 -26.10 24.17
C LEU A 543 -4.53 -25.36 22.88
N VAL A 544 -5.54 -24.47 22.92
CA VAL A 544 -5.94 -23.64 21.78
C VAL A 544 -4.90 -22.57 21.47
N ASP A 545 -4.34 -21.90 22.49
CA ASP A 545 -3.25 -20.94 22.30
C ASP A 545 -1.98 -21.62 21.72
N ALA A 546 -1.64 -22.81 22.23
CA ALA A 546 -0.55 -23.62 21.69
C ALA A 546 -0.84 -24.09 20.25
N LEU A 547 -2.10 -24.41 19.93
CA LEU A 547 -2.51 -24.78 18.57
C LEU A 547 -2.44 -23.58 17.61
N ALA A 548 -2.86 -22.39 18.04
CA ALA A 548 -2.72 -21.16 17.27
C ALA A 548 -1.24 -20.85 16.97
N LEU A 549 -0.36 -20.94 17.98
CA LEU A 549 1.07 -20.74 17.80
C LEU A 549 1.70 -21.79 16.87
N THR A 550 1.37 -23.07 17.04
CA THR A 550 1.94 -24.15 16.22
C THR A 550 1.41 -24.14 14.78
N THR A 551 0.15 -23.77 14.55
CA THR A 551 -0.39 -23.59 13.19
C THR A 551 0.21 -22.37 12.50
N TRP A 552 0.46 -21.27 13.22
CA TRP A 552 1.22 -20.15 12.68
C TRP A 552 2.66 -20.56 12.32
N LEU A 553 3.39 -21.20 13.23
CA LEU A 553 4.75 -21.70 12.97
C LEU A 553 4.79 -22.70 11.80
N TYR A 554 3.72 -23.48 11.59
CA TYR A 554 3.59 -24.35 10.42
C TYR A 554 3.31 -23.55 9.13
N SER A 555 2.46 -22.52 9.18
CA SER A 555 2.21 -21.63 8.03
C SER A 555 3.47 -20.94 7.52
N LEU A 556 4.41 -20.62 8.42
CA LEU A 556 5.74 -20.08 8.10
C LEU A 556 6.64 -21.10 7.36
N ARG A 557 6.42 -22.41 7.51
CA ARG A 557 7.16 -23.43 6.73
C ARG A 557 6.67 -23.54 5.29
N GLY A 558 5.48 -23.02 5.01
CA GLY A 558 4.88 -23.03 3.67
C GLY A 558 5.35 -21.90 2.75
N ILE A 559 6.33 -21.07 3.16
CA ILE A 559 6.84 -19.96 2.36
C ILE A 559 7.35 -20.46 1.00
N PRO A 560 6.69 -20.13 -0.13
CA PRO A 560 7.22 -20.41 -1.45
C PRO A 560 8.33 -19.40 -1.78
N SER A 561 8.91 -19.47 -2.98
CA SER A 561 9.84 -18.44 -3.48
C SER A 561 9.25 -17.01 -3.54
N SER A 562 7.94 -16.84 -3.27
CA SER A 562 7.25 -15.56 -3.08
C SER A 562 7.38 -14.93 -1.68
N GLY A 563 7.99 -15.61 -0.69
CA GLY A 563 8.41 -14.98 0.57
C GLY A 563 7.31 -14.66 1.60
N THR A 564 6.16 -15.36 1.59
CA THR A 564 5.05 -15.16 2.56
C THR A 564 4.36 -16.48 2.93
N SER A 565 3.84 -16.60 4.15
CA SER A 565 3.27 -17.85 4.73
C SER A 565 1.99 -18.38 4.07
N ASP A 566 1.69 -19.68 4.22
CA ASP A 566 0.44 -20.33 3.77
C ASP A 566 -0.49 -20.64 4.98
N PRO A 567 -1.59 -19.89 5.16
CA PRO A 567 -2.53 -20.07 6.27
C PRO A 567 -3.48 -21.27 6.12
N SER A 568 -3.49 -21.95 4.96
CA SER A 568 -4.49 -22.97 4.61
C SER A 568 -4.44 -24.25 5.49
N ILE A 569 -3.46 -24.34 6.39
CA ILE A 569 -3.47 -25.30 7.50
C ILE A 569 -4.64 -25.09 8.47
N VAL A 570 -5.10 -23.84 8.66
CA VAL A 570 -6.22 -23.54 9.55
C VAL A 570 -7.54 -24.03 8.94
N ASP A 571 -7.76 -23.83 7.63
CA ASP A 571 -8.93 -24.36 6.91
C ASP A 571 -9.01 -25.90 7.01
N ARG A 572 -7.87 -26.60 6.94
CA ARG A 572 -7.79 -28.06 7.12
C ARG A 572 -8.20 -28.52 8.52
N LEU A 573 -7.94 -27.70 9.55
CA LEU A 573 -8.22 -28.03 10.95
C LEU A 573 -9.64 -27.63 11.40
N TRP A 574 -10.28 -26.67 10.71
CA TRP A 574 -11.62 -26.17 11.03
C TRP A 574 -12.68 -27.27 11.23
N SER A 575 -12.67 -28.29 10.36
CA SER A 575 -13.61 -29.43 10.43
C SER A 575 -13.25 -30.50 11.48
N ILE A 576 -12.03 -30.44 12.04
CA ILE A 576 -11.47 -31.47 12.93
C ILE A 576 -11.56 -31.02 14.39
N MET A 577 -11.19 -29.78 14.68
CA MET A 577 -11.04 -29.28 16.04
C MET A 577 -12.33 -29.29 16.89
N PRO A 578 -13.53 -28.94 16.37
CA PRO A 578 -14.75 -28.92 17.18
C PRO A 578 -15.08 -30.24 17.87
N TRP A 579 -15.03 -31.36 17.14
CA TRP A 579 -15.33 -32.65 17.75
C TRP A 579 -14.19 -33.10 18.67
N VAL A 580 -12.92 -32.80 18.37
CA VAL A 580 -11.78 -33.04 19.28
C VAL A 580 -11.99 -32.35 20.64
N TYR A 581 -12.42 -31.08 20.66
CA TYR A 581 -12.70 -30.38 21.92
C TYR A 581 -13.86 -31.01 22.71
N THR A 582 -14.98 -31.32 22.03
CA THR A 582 -16.13 -31.95 22.69
C THR A 582 -15.83 -33.38 23.18
N TRP A 583 -14.97 -34.14 22.50
CA TRP A 583 -14.49 -35.44 22.97
C TRP A 583 -13.56 -35.30 24.19
N HIS A 584 -12.64 -34.32 24.19
CA HIS A 584 -11.79 -34.03 25.34
C HIS A 584 -12.60 -33.70 26.60
N TRP A 585 -13.63 -32.86 26.49
CA TRP A 585 -14.54 -32.56 27.61
C TRP A 585 -15.39 -33.77 28.01
N PHE A 586 -15.94 -34.53 27.05
CA PHE A 586 -16.69 -35.74 27.36
C PHE A 586 -15.84 -36.78 28.11
N ILE A 587 -14.65 -37.09 27.61
CA ILE A 587 -13.70 -38.02 28.25
C ILE A 587 -13.30 -37.51 29.64
N SER A 588 -13.05 -36.21 29.78
CA SER A 588 -12.74 -35.60 31.08
C SER A 588 -13.91 -35.68 32.08
N SER A 589 -15.16 -35.72 31.61
CA SER A 589 -16.36 -35.83 32.47
C SER A 589 -16.63 -37.26 32.98
N LEU A 590 -16.04 -38.29 32.36
CA LEU A 590 -16.32 -39.69 32.70
C LEU A 590 -15.98 -40.07 34.14
N SER A 591 -15.03 -39.36 34.78
CA SER A 591 -14.70 -39.52 36.20
C SER A 591 -15.84 -39.12 37.14
N SER A 592 -16.72 -38.22 36.71
CA SER A 592 -17.93 -37.78 37.43
C SER A 592 -19.18 -38.58 37.04
N GLY A 593 -19.10 -39.41 36.01
CA GLY A 593 -20.20 -40.23 35.49
C GLY A 593 -20.52 -39.96 34.02
N LEU A 594 -21.53 -40.66 33.48
CA LEU A 594 -21.91 -40.51 32.07
C LEU A 594 -22.86 -39.32 31.88
N ASN A 595 -22.32 -38.19 31.43
CA ASN A 595 -23.11 -37.03 31.04
C ASN A 595 -23.76 -37.26 29.66
N SER A 596 -25.04 -37.62 29.66
CA SER A 596 -25.77 -37.98 28.43
C SER A 596 -25.99 -36.80 27.47
N ARG A 597 -26.11 -35.57 27.99
CA ARG A 597 -26.21 -34.36 27.16
C ARG A 597 -24.91 -34.13 26.41
N LEU A 598 -23.79 -34.15 27.13
CA LEU A 598 -22.47 -33.96 26.55
C LEU A 598 -22.15 -35.03 25.50
N LEU A 599 -22.46 -36.30 25.77
CA LEU A 599 -22.31 -37.38 24.79
C LEU A 599 -23.09 -37.10 23.49
N ILE A 600 -24.35 -36.66 23.58
CA ILE A 600 -25.15 -36.30 22.40
C ILE A 600 -24.49 -35.15 21.63
N MET A 601 -24.07 -34.08 22.32
CA MET A 601 -23.40 -32.94 21.70
C MET A 601 -22.10 -33.35 20.98
N THR A 602 -21.29 -34.18 21.62
CA THR A 602 -20.05 -34.72 21.06
C THR A 602 -20.30 -35.59 19.83
N LEU A 603 -21.34 -36.43 19.84
CA LEU A 603 -21.73 -37.22 18.67
C LEU A 603 -22.24 -36.33 17.52
N LEU A 604 -23.04 -35.30 17.80
CA LEU A 604 -23.53 -34.35 16.79
C LEU A 604 -22.37 -33.56 16.15
N ALA A 605 -21.44 -33.06 16.96
CA ALA A 605 -20.22 -32.40 16.49
C ALA A 605 -19.34 -33.35 15.65
N THR A 606 -19.26 -34.63 16.02
CA THR A 606 -18.54 -35.66 15.25
C THR A 606 -19.19 -35.91 13.89
N ILE A 607 -20.52 -36.05 13.84
CA ILE A 607 -21.28 -36.24 12.59
C ILE A 607 -21.06 -35.04 11.65
N TRP A 608 -21.16 -33.81 12.17
CA TRP A 608 -20.88 -32.59 11.40
C TRP A 608 -19.44 -32.56 10.89
N GLY A 609 -18.47 -32.82 11.77
CA GLY A 609 -17.04 -32.75 11.46
C GLY A 609 -16.64 -33.76 10.39
N LEU A 610 -17.05 -35.03 10.54
CA LEU A 610 -16.82 -36.07 9.54
C LEU A 610 -17.41 -35.69 8.17
N ARG A 611 -18.64 -35.15 8.14
CA ARG A 611 -19.29 -34.69 6.90
C ARG A 611 -18.51 -33.56 6.24
N LEU A 612 -18.07 -32.54 7.02
CA LEU A 612 -17.33 -31.42 6.48
C LEU A 612 -15.92 -31.82 6.03
N THR A 613 -15.20 -32.64 6.81
CA THR A 613 -13.89 -33.20 6.44
C THR A 613 -13.99 -34.03 5.16
N TYR A 614 -15.03 -34.87 5.01
CA TYR A 614 -15.26 -35.63 3.79
C TYR A 614 -15.54 -34.72 2.58
N ASN A 615 -16.43 -33.73 2.75
CA ASN A 615 -16.74 -32.74 1.72
C ASN A 615 -15.51 -31.93 1.27
N PHE A 616 -14.59 -31.63 2.20
CA PHE A 616 -13.34 -30.95 1.90
C PHE A 616 -12.32 -31.89 1.21
N TYR A 617 -12.25 -33.16 1.64
CA TYR A 617 -11.41 -34.19 1.02
C TYR A 617 -11.77 -34.45 -0.45
N ILE A 618 -13.04 -34.68 -0.77
CA ILE A 618 -13.48 -34.96 -2.16
C ILE A 618 -13.27 -33.76 -3.10
N LYS A 619 -13.10 -32.54 -2.56
CA LYS A 619 -12.79 -31.32 -3.31
C LYS A 619 -11.28 -31.05 -3.44
N GLY A 620 -10.42 -31.94 -2.94
CA GLY A 620 -8.96 -31.79 -3.00
C GLY A 620 -8.34 -30.93 -1.89
N GLY A 621 -9.08 -30.61 -0.82
CA GLY A 621 -8.58 -29.73 0.25
C GLY A 621 -7.33 -30.25 1.00
N PHE A 622 -7.03 -31.54 0.88
CA PHE A 622 -5.83 -32.19 1.41
C PHE A 622 -4.76 -32.53 0.37
N SER A 623 -4.98 -32.29 -0.94
CA SER A 623 -4.00 -32.64 -2.00
C SER A 623 -2.89 -31.61 -2.22
N GLY A 624 -2.78 -30.59 -1.35
CA GLY A 624 -1.86 -29.47 -1.48
C GLY A 624 -2.45 -28.34 -2.33
N GLY A 625 -2.29 -27.10 -1.84
CA GLY A 625 -2.87 -25.90 -2.43
C GLY A 625 -3.31 -24.89 -1.37
N GLU A 626 -3.26 -23.61 -1.73
CA GLU A 626 -3.80 -22.50 -0.94
C GLU A 626 -5.28 -22.26 -1.29
N ASP A 627 -6.12 -21.88 -0.33
CA ASP A 627 -7.47 -21.40 -0.65
C ASP A 627 -7.38 -20.09 -1.47
N TYR A 628 -8.07 -20.05 -2.61
CA TYR A 628 -8.02 -18.91 -3.54
C TYR A 628 -8.41 -17.56 -2.90
N ARG A 629 -9.18 -17.56 -1.79
CA ARG A 629 -9.52 -16.35 -1.03
C ARG A 629 -8.30 -15.75 -0.36
N TRP A 630 -7.37 -16.57 0.15
CA TRP A 630 -6.14 -16.07 0.78
C TRP A 630 -5.23 -15.39 -0.23
N ALA A 631 -5.13 -15.90 -1.46
CA ALA A 631 -4.41 -15.21 -2.54
C ALA A 631 -4.99 -13.81 -2.84
N VAL A 632 -6.32 -13.61 -2.73
CA VAL A 632 -6.97 -12.28 -2.87
C VAL A 632 -6.69 -11.39 -1.67
N ILE A 633 -6.85 -11.90 -0.44
CA ILE A 633 -6.63 -11.13 0.80
C ILE A 633 -5.14 -10.77 0.98
N ARG A 634 -4.22 -11.59 0.50
CA ARG A 634 -2.77 -11.33 0.49
C ARG A 634 -2.41 -10.06 -0.31
N ILE A 635 -3.21 -9.70 -1.33
CA ILE A 635 -3.06 -8.44 -2.08
C ILE A 635 -3.38 -7.23 -1.20
N TRP A 636 -4.30 -7.36 -0.23
CA TRP A 636 -4.65 -6.28 0.70
C TRP A 636 -3.53 -6.00 1.72
N TYR A 637 -2.76 -7.03 2.10
CA TYR A 637 -1.79 -6.96 3.20
C TYR A 637 -0.38 -7.44 2.78
N PRO A 638 0.35 -6.74 1.90
CA PRO A 638 1.67 -7.19 1.45
C PRO A 638 2.77 -7.14 2.54
N GLY A 639 3.70 -8.10 2.48
CA GLY A 639 4.89 -8.15 3.35
C GLY A 639 4.57 -8.50 4.80
N TRP A 640 5.23 -7.85 5.77
CA TRP A 640 5.03 -8.10 7.22
C TRP A 640 3.57 -7.95 7.69
N ARG A 641 2.76 -7.19 6.95
CA ARG A 641 1.32 -7.02 7.19
C ARG A 641 0.56 -8.33 7.01
N TRP A 642 0.98 -9.17 6.06
CA TRP A 642 0.43 -10.52 5.86
C TRP A 642 0.69 -11.37 7.10
N GLU A 643 1.93 -11.41 7.58
CA GLU A 643 2.32 -12.25 8.71
C GLU A 643 1.63 -11.81 10.02
N LEU A 644 1.41 -10.50 10.22
CA LEU A 644 0.64 -10.00 11.35
C LEU A 644 -0.85 -10.34 11.24
N PHE A 645 -1.44 -10.21 10.05
CA PHE A 645 -2.83 -10.63 9.79
C PHE A 645 -3.00 -12.14 9.95
N ASN A 646 -2.09 -12.93 9.41
CA ASN A 646 -2.07 -14.39 9.55
C ASN A 646 -1.98 -14.81 11.02
N LEU A 647 -1.01 -14.28 11.78
CA LEU A 647 -0.89 -14.57 13.21
C LEU A 647 -2.17 -14.21 13.98
N VAL A 648 -2.62 -12.95 13.90
CA VAL A 648 -3.68 -12.44 14.80
C VAL A 648 -5.08 -12.84 14.34
N PHE A 649 -5.39 -12.72 13.06
CA PHE A 649 -6.73 -12.96 12.52
C PHE A 649 -6.92 -14.43 12.09
N ILE A 650 -5.97 -15.03 11.36
CA ILE A 650 -6.15 -16.39 10.84
C ILE A 650 -5.83 -17.42 11.92
N CYS A 651 -4.60 -17.46 12.43
CA CYS A 651 -4.18 -18.49 13.38
C CYS A 651 -4.75 -18.30 14.79
N CYS A 652 -4.67 -17.11 15.41
CA CYS A 652 -5.20 -16.91 16.76
C CYS A 652 -6.72 -16.81 16.79
N PHE A 653 -7.31 -15.84 16.06
CA PHE A 653 -8.75 -15.59 16.14
C PHE A 653 -9.59 -16.77 15.63
N GLN A 654 -9.26 -17.43 14.51
CA GLN A 654 -10.08 -18.57 14.05
C GLN A 654 -10.03 -19.74 15.04
N GLN A 655 -8.88 -20.08 15.63
CA GLN A 655 -8.81 -21.17 16.61
C GLN A 655 -9.60 -20.85 17.88
N CYS A 656 -9.55 -19.60 18.35
CA CYS A 656 -10.39 -19.13 19.46
C CYS A 656 -11.89 -19.17 19.10
N ALA A 657 -12.27 -18.80 17.87
CA ALA A 657 -13.65 -18.87 17.40
C ALA A 657 -14.17 -20.31 17.27
N VAL A 658 -13.33 -21.23 16.78
CA VAL A 658 -13.60 -22.67 16.67
C VAL A 658 -13.82 -23.30 18.04
N MET A 659 -13.02 -22.93 19.05
CA MET A 659 -13.34 -23.30 20.42
C MET A 659 -14.65 -22.65 20.87
N ALA A 660 -14.81 -21.33 20.67
CA ALA A 660 -15.92 -20.54 21.21
C ALA A 660 -17.30 -21.10 20.83
N PHE A 661 -17.56 -21.51 19.59
CA PHE A 661 -18.88 -22.07 19.23
C PHE A 661 -19.14 -23.48 19.81
N THR A 662 -18.10 -24.19 20.27
CA THR A 662 -18.26 -25.48 20.99
C THR A 662 -18.43 -25.33 22.50
N VAL A 663 -18.14 -24.16 23.07
CA VAL A 663 -18.27 -23.84 24.51
C VAL A 663 -19.64 -24.20 25.15
N PRO A 664 -20.80 -24.22 24.45
CA PRO A 664 -22.04 -24.80 24.99
C PRO A 664 -21.87 -26.21 25.60
N ALA A 665 -20.91 -27.01 25.11
CA ALA A 665 -20.57 -28.32 25.67
C ALA A 665 -19.88 -28.23 27.05
N VAL A 666 -19.15 -27.16 27.35
CA VAL A 666 -18.57 -26.89 28.68
C VAL A 666 -19.68 -26.62 29.70
N ALA A 667 -20.69 -25.84 29.32
CA ALA A 667 -21.86 -25.64 30.16
C ALA A 667 -22.60 -26.96 30.44
N ALA A 668 -22.70 -27.85 29.44
CA ALA A 668 -23.23 -29.21 29.64
C ALA A 668 -22.34 -30.08 30.55
N MET A 669 -21.01 -29.98 30.44
CA MET A 669 -20.04 -30.70 31.28
C MET A 669 -20.14 -30.31 32.76
N GLN A 670 -20.41 -29.03 33.05
CA GLN A 670 -20.47 -28.47 34.40
C GLN A 670 -21.83 -28.65 35.11
N SER A 671 -22.73 -29.47 34.56
CA SER A 671 -24.11 -29.58 35.06
C SER A 671 -24.66 -31.00 35.05
N ASP A 672 -25.20 -31.42 36.19
CA ASP A 672 -25.92 -32.69 36.38
C ASP A 672 -27.40 -32.63 35.94
N ALA A 673 -27.83 -31.53 35.32
CA ALA A 673 -29.23 -31.36 34.91
C ALA A 673 -29.66 -32.45 33.90
N PRO A 674 -30.77 -33.18 34.11
CA PRO A 674 -31.19 -34.27 33.24
C PRO A 674 -31.56 -33.80 31.83
N LEU A 675 -31.66 -34.75 30.88
CA LEU A 675 -32.03 -34.47 29.49
C LEU A 675 -33.47 -33.92 29.38
N SER A 676 -33.57 -32.66 28.96
CA SER A 676 -34.80 -31.91 28.78
C SER A 676 -35.52 -32.26 27.47
N ALA A 677 -36.74 -31.75 27.31
CA ALA A 677 -37.41 -31.76 26.01
C ALA A 677 -36.69 -30.88 24.97
N LEU A 678 -36.07 -29.78 25.40
CA LEU A 678 -35.30 -28.88 24.53
C LEU A 678 -34.09 -29.60 23.93
N ASP A 679 -33.36 -30.41 24.70
CA ASP A 679 -32.22 -31.21 24.21
C ASP A 679 -32.64 -32.18 23.10
N ARG A 680 -33.85 -32.77 23.18
CA ARG A 680 -34.39 -33.66 22.14
C ARG A 680 -34.78 -32.90 20.87
N VAL A 681 -35.42 -31.74 21.01
CA VAL A 681 -35.76 -30.86 19.88
C VAL A 681 -34.49 -30.35 19.20
N ALA A 682 -33.49 -29.92 19.97
CA ALA A 682 -32.20 -29.48 19.45
C ALA A 682 -31.47 -30.60 18.71
N THR A 683 -31.45 -31.82 19.24
CA THR A 683 -30.91 -33.01 18.55
C THR A 683 -31.56 -33.22 17.19
N ALA A 684 -32.90 -33.20 17.12
CA ALA A 684 -33.63 -33.42 15.88
C ALA A 684 -33.40 -32.31 14.85
N LEU A 685 -33.38 -31.04 15.28
CA LEU A 685 -33.09 -29.90 14.42
C LEU A 685 -31.64 -29.91 13.91
N PHE A 686 -30.66 -30.26 14.75
CA PHE A 686 -29.26 -30.35 14.33
C PHE A 686 -29.08 -31.41 13.25
N LEU A 687 -29.63 -32.61 13.42
CA LEU A 687 -29.57 -33.67 12.42
C LEU A 687 -30.27 -33.28 11.10
N LEU A 688 -31.40 -32.57 11.17
CA LEU A 688 -32.10 -32.05 10.00
C LEU A 688 -31.24 -31.01 9.24
N LEU A 689 -30.54 -30.13 9.97
CA LEU A 689 -29.66 -29.11 9.37
C LEU A 689 -28.41 -29.74 8.76
N VAL A 690 -27.79 -30.74 9.42
CA VAL A 690 -26.69 -31.53 8.83
C VAL A 690 -27.12 -32.21 7.53
N LEU A 691 -28.33 -32.81 7.50
CA LEU A 691 -28.88 -33.42 6.29
C LEU A 691 -29.14 -32.37 5.20
N GLY A 692 -29.74 -31.23 5.55
CA GLY A 692 -29.97 -30.12 4.63
C GLY A 692 -28.67 -29.60 4.01
N GLU A 693 -27.61 -29.49 4.81
CA GLU A 693 -26.30 -29.07 4.33
C GLU A 693 -25.63 -30.12 3.43
N ALA A 694 -25.70 -31.40 3.80
CA ALA A 694 -25.19 -32.49 2.97
C ALA A 694 -25.89 -32.55 1.61
N VAL A 695 -27.21 -32.28 1.56
CA VAL A 695 -27.97 -32.17 0.30
C VAL A 695 -27.54 -30.93 -0.49
N ALA A 696 -27.34 -29.78 0.15
CA ALA A 696 -26.87 -28.56 -0.51
C ALA A 696 -25.47 -28.71 -1.12
N ASP A 697 -24.54 -29.33 -0.38
CA ASP A 697 -23.19 -29.69 -0.83
C ASP A 697 -23.24 -30.68 -2.00
N ALA A 698 -24.05 -31.74 -1.91
CA ALA A 698 -24.18 -32.74 -2.96
C ALA A 698 -24.77 -32.15 -4.26
N GLN A 699 -25.77 -31.28 -4.15
CA GLN A 699 -26.32 -30.53 -5.29
C GLN A 699 -25.26 -29.67 -5.97
N MET A 700 -24.45 -28.94 -5.20
CA MET A 700 -23.35 -28.13 -5.73
C MET A 700 -22.26 -29.01 -6.36
N PHE A 701 -21.85 -30.09 -5.70
CA PHE A 701 -20.81 -30.99 -6.21
C PHE A 701 -21.22 -31.66 -7.52
N ALA A 702 -22.44 -32.18 -7.61
CA ALA A 702 -22.97 -32.76 -8.83
C ALA A 702 -23.00 -31.74 -9.98
N PHE A 703 -23.49 -30.52 -9.71
CA PHE A 703 -23.55 -29.45 -10.70
C PHE A 703 -22.16 -29.05 -11.22
N GLN A 704 -21.18 -28.85 -10.32
CA GLN A 704 -19.82 -28.46 -10.72
C GLN A 704 -19.12 -29.60 -11.49
N SER A 705 -19.24 -30.84 -11.03
CA SER A 705 -18.63 -32.01 -11.70
C SER A 705 -19.15 -32.19 -13.12
N GLU A 706 -20.47 -32.12 -13.33
CA GLU A 706 -21.06 -32.24 -14.67
C GLU A 706 -20.70 -31.06 -15.57
N LYS A 707 -20.69 -29.82 -15.03
CA LYS A 707 -20.22 -28.63 -15.76
C LYS A 707 -18.78 -28.78 -16.25
N TYR A 708 -17.87 -29.27 -15.41
CA TYR A 708 -16.48 -29.48 -15.81
C TYR A 708 -16.33 -30.66 -16.79
N ARG A 709 -17.09 -31.74 -16.62
CA ARG A 709 -17.12 -32.87 -17.58
C ARG A 709 -17.53 -32.40 -18.99
N ARG A 710 -18.66 -31.69 -19.11
CA ARG A 710 -19.14 -31.13 -20.39
C ARG A 710 -18.14 -30.17 -21.00
N LYS A 711 -17.57 -29.26 -20.20
CA LYS A 711 -16.56 -28.31 -20.65
C LYS A 711 -15.29 -28.99 -21.19
N ALA A 712 -14.84 -30.07 -20.54
CA ALA A 712 -13.70 -30.86 -21.01
C ALA A 712 -14.02 -31.63 -22.30
N ALA A 713 -15.23 -32.20 -22.40
CA ALA A 713 -15.73 -32.90 -23.58
C ALA A 713 -16.13 -31.97 -24.75
N LYS A 714 -16.22 -30.66 -24.52
CA LYS A 714 -16.76 -29.64 -25.46
C LYS A 714 -18.21 -29.93 -25.88
N GLU A 715 -18.99 -30.49 -24.96
CA GLU A 715 -20.42 -30.74 -25.13
C GLU A 715 -21.25 -29.46 -24.95
N ASP A 716 -22.53 -29.50 -25.35
CA ASP A 716 -23.47 -28.41 -25.07
C ASP A 716 -23.67 -28.24 -23.55
N MET A 717 -23.49 -27.00 -23.10
CA MET A 717 -23.53 -26.63 -21.69
C MET A 717 -24.96 -26.59 -21.15
N GLY A 718 -26.00 -26.33 -21.98
CA GLY A 718 -27.39 -26.29 -21.54
C GLY A 718 -27.61 -25.47 -20.25
N GLU A 719 -28.25 -26.06 -19.23
CA GLU A 719 -28.47 -25.42 -17.92
C GLU A 719 -27.18 -25.08 -17.14
N TYR A 720 -26.04 -25.68 -17.50
CA TYR A 720 -24.75 -25.41 -16.88
C TYR A 720 -24.04 -24.18 -17.49
N ALA A 721 -24.61 -23.57 -18.53
CA ALA A 721 -24.07 -22.37 -19.20
C ALA A 721 -24.00 -21.16 -18.26
N ASP A 722 -25.01 -20.95 -17.41
CA ASP A 722 -25.05 -19.90 -16.38
C ASP A 722 -23.88 -20.05 -15.38
N GLY A 723 -23.34 -21.25 -15.22
CA GLY A 723 -22.12 -21.54 -14.46
C GLY A 723 -22.32 -21.73 -12.96
N PHE A 724 -23.52 -21.48 -12.44
CA PHE A 724 -23.94 -21.68 -11.05
C PHE A 724 -25.33 -22.35 -10.98
N ILE A 725 -25.59 -23.07 -9.89
CA ILE A 725 -26.85 -23.79 -9.66
C ILE A 725 -27.97 -22.82 -9.20
N GLN A 726 -29.19 -23.02 -9.73
CA GLN A 726 -30.39 -22.24 -9.39
C GLN A 726 -31.59 -23.10 -8.94
N THR A 727 -31.40 -24.41 -8.84
CA THR A 727 -32.45 -25.41 -8.59
C THR A 727 -32.25 -26.09 -7.23
N GLY A 728 -33.24 -26.87 -6.78
CA GLY A 728 -33.19 -27.52 -5.46
C GLY A 728 -33.16 -26.51 -4.31
N LEU A 729 -32.29 -26.73 -3.32
CA LEU A 729 -32.15 -25.82 -2.17
C LEU A 729 -31.59 -24.45 -2.59
N TRP A 730 -30.76 -24.43 -3.64
CA TRP A 730 -30.19 -23.21 -4.21
C TRP A 730 -31.26 -22.33 -4.88
N GLY A 731 -32.43 -22.88 -5.24
CA GLY A 731 -33.58 -22.08 -5.70
C GLY A 731 -34.31 -21.30 -4.60
N LEU A 732 -34.09 -21.65 -3.32
CA LEU A 732 -34.73 -21.02 -2.14
C LEU A 732 -33.77 -20.07 -1.39
N CYS A 733 -32.48 -20.40 -1.39
CA CYS A 733 -31.43 -19.59 -0.78
C CYS A 733 -30.19 -19.66 -1.65
N ARG A 734 -29.47 -18.55 -1.84
CA ARG A 734 -28.23 -18.51 -2.62
C ARG A 734 -27.05 -19.19 -1.94
N HIS A 735 -27.11 -19.37 -0.61
CA HIS A 735 -26.11 -20.04 0.21
C HIS A 735 -26.77 -20.98 1.23
N PRO A 736 -27.48 -22.03 0.78
CA PRO A 736 -28.26 -22.91 1.66
C PRO A 736 -27.35 -23.74 2.58
N ASN A 737 -26.11 -23.99 2.15
CA ASN A 737 -25.10 -24.64 2.99
C ASN A 737 -24.68 -23.74 4.18
N TYR A 738 -24.35 -22.48 3.93
CA TYR A 738 -23.96 -21.53 4.98
C TYR A 738 -25.11 -21.23 5.95
N PHE A 739 -26.36 -21.28 5.46
CA PHE A 739 -27.55 -21.21 6.31
C PHE A 739 -27.59 -22.38 7.31
N CYS A 740 -27.41 -23.61 6.84
CA CYS A 740 -27.41 -24.78 7.72
C CYS A 740 -26.24 -24.75 8.72
N GLU A 741 -25.03 -24.42 8.25
CA GLU A 741 -23.81 -24.31 9.07
C GLU A 741 -24.01 -23.36 10.26
N VAL A 742 -24.34 -22.10 10.02
CA VAL A 742 -24.52 -21.13 11.12
C VAL A 742 -25.75 -21.48 11.98
N THR A 743 -26.86 -21.94 11.38
CA THR A 743 -28.08 -22.28 12.14
C THR A 743 -27.88 -23.50 13.04
N MET A 744 -27.08 -24.50 12.65
CA MET A 744 -26.86 -25.67 13.51
C MET A 744 -26.01 -25.35 14.74
N TRP A 745 -25.10 -24.39 14.66
CA TRP A 745 -24.39 -23.89 15.85
C TRP A 745 -25.30 -23.05 16.77
N TRP A 746 -26.32 -22.37 16.23
CA TRP A 746 -27.39 -21.78 17.06
C TRP A 746 -28.24 -22.86 17.75
N VAL A 747 -28.49 -23.99 17.08
CA VAL A 747 -29.13 -25.16 17.70
C VAL A 747 -28.21 -25.82 18.73
N PHE A 748 -26.90 -25.87 18.49
CA PHE A 748 -25.90 -26.38 19.45
C PHE A 748 -25.86 -25.53 20.73
N TYR A 749 -26.02 -24.22 20.62
CA TYR A 749 -26.16 -23.31 21.76
C TYR A 749 -27.37 -23.65 22.65
N LEU A 750 -28.49 -24.15 22.09
CA LEU A 750 -29.70 -24.47 22.88
C LEU A 750 -29.45 -25.53 23.97
N PHE A 751 -28.49 -26.43 23.76
CA PHE A 751 -28.09 -27.42 24.78
C PHE A 751 -27.48 -26.78 26.03
N SER A 752 -26.98 -25.53 25.98
CA SER A 752 -26.47 -24.81 27.16
C SER A 752 -27.56 -24.24 28.07
N ILE A 753 -28.80 -24.08 27.56
CA ILE A 753 -29.89 -23.37 28.27
C ILE A 753 -30.34 -24.14 29.51
N THR A 754 -30.59 -25.45 29.39
CA THR A 754 -30.99 -26.29 30.54
C THR A 754 -29.87 -26.40 31.59
N PRO A 755 -28.60 -26.69 31.23
CA PRO A 755 -27.48 -26.68 32.17
C PRO A 755 -27.28 -25.38 32.96
N THR A 756 -27.42 -24.23 32.31
CA THR A 756 -27.18 -22.91 32.90
C THR A 756 -28.40 -22.30 33.58
N GLY A 757 -29.60 -22.85 33.35
CA GLY A 757 -30.86 -22.29 33.82
C GLY A 757 -31.25 -20.96 33.17
N SER A 758 -30.54 -20.50 32.12
CA SER A 758 -30.76 -19.20 31.48
C SER A 758 -30.77 -19.29 29.96
N TYR A 759 -31.77 -18.64 29.35
CA TYR A 759 -31.88 -18.44 27.90
C TYR A 759 -30.73 -17.61 27.31
N PHE A 760 -30.11 -16.75 28.13
CA PHE A 760 -28.94 -15.97 27.77
C PHE A 760 -27.83 -16.28 28.77
N ASN A 761 -26.77 -16.94 28.30
CA ASN A 761 -25.62 -17.34 29.10
C ASN A 761 -24.32 -17.06 28.34
N TRP A 762 -23.20 -17.13 29.04
CA TRP A 762 -21.87 -16.74 28.55
C TRP A 762 -21.39 -17.49 27.31
N THR A 763 -21.96 -18.67 27.00
CA THR A 763 -21.57 -19.48 25.84
C THR A 763 -22.11 -18.95 24.50
N ILE A 764 -23.07 -18.00 24.52
CA ILE A 764 -23.72 -17.46 23.31
C ILE A 764 -22.75 -16.72 22.37
N TRP A 765 -21.67 -16.15 22.91
CA TRP A 765 -20.71 -15.36 22.15
C TRP A 765 -20.05 -16.14 21.01
N GLY A 766 -19.83 -17.46 21.17
CA GLY A 766 -19.25 -18.29 20.14
C GLY A 766 -20.08 -18.33 18.85
N VAL A 767 -21.39 -18.54 18.97
CA VAL A 767 -22.27 -18.56 17.80
C VAL A 767 -22.53 -17.15 17.24
N ILE A 768 -22.49 -16.10 18.07
CA ILE A 768 -22.55 -14.71 17.60
C ILE A 768 -21.33 -14.37 16.74
N PHE A 769 -20.11 -14.70 17.17
CA PHE A 769 -18.89 -14.47 16.39
C PHE A 769 -18.84 -15.32 15.12
N LEU A 770 -19.28 -16.58 15.17
CA LEU A 770 -19.43 -17.42 13.98
C LEU A 770 -20.44 -16.81 12.99
N THR A 771 -21.60 -16.35 13.47
CA THR A 771 -22.60 -15.63 12.64
C THR A 771 -21.95 -14.41 11.98
N GLY A 772 -21.11 -13.67 12.73
CA GLY A 772 -20.38 -12.52 12.23
C GLY A 772 -19.41 -12.84 11.07
N LEU A 773 -18.64 -13.93 11.20
CA LEU A 773 -17.68 -14.41 10.18
C LEU A 773 -18.33 -14.72 8.82
N PHE A 774 -19.62 -15.04 8.82
CA PHE A 774 -20.40 -15.35 7.62
C PHE A 774 -21.18 -14.14 7.09
N LEU A 775 -21.87 -13.40 7.97
CA LEU A 775 -22.95 -12.47 7.61
C LEU A 775 -22.64 -10.98 7.71
N LEU A 776 -21.57 -10.56 8.41
CA LEU A 776 -21.24 -9.13 8.51
C LEU A 776 -20.85 -8.55 7.15
N PRO A 777 -21.00 -7.23 6.94
CA PRO A 777 -20.53 -6.56 5.74
C PRO A 777 -19.04 -6.83 5.46
N GLY A 778 -18.73 -7.26 4.24
CA GLY A 778 -17.37 -7.64 3.83
C GLY A 778 -16.88 -9.02 4.34
N ALA A 779 -17.73 -9.78 5.05
CA ALA A 779 -17.40 -11.12 5.51
C ALA A 779 -17.58 -12.19 4.39
N SER A 780 -17.50 -13.47 4.76
CA SER A 780 -17.38 -14.60 3.82
C SER A 780 -18.46 -14.64 2.73
N LEU A 781 -19.72 -14.30 3.06
CA LEU A 781 -20.81 -14.24 2.07
C LEU A 781 -20.61 -13.13 1.05
N ASP A 782 -20.23 -11.92 1.47
CA ASP A 782 -20.08 -10.77 0.56
C ASP A 782 -18.92 -10.99 -0.42
N ILE A 783 -17.80 -11.53 0.06
CA ILE A 783 -16.66 -11.90 -0.79
C ILE A 783 -17.10 -12.96 -1.82
N THR A 784 -17.85 -13.98 -1.40
CA THR A 784 -18.30 -15.07 -2.28
C THR A 784 -19.31 -14.60 -3.33
N GLU A 785 -20.27 -13.76 -2.94
CA GLU A 785 -21.27 -13.14 -3.81
C GLU A 785 -20.60 -12.20 -4.84
N ALA A 786 -19.65 -11.37 -4.41
CA ALA A 786 -18.92 -10.46 -5.27
C ALA A 786 -18.11 -11.23 -6.33
N LEU A 787 -17.30 -12.22 -5.90
CA LEU A 787 -16.53 -13.08 -6.81
C LEU A 787 -17.43 -13.89 -7.77
N SER A 788 -18.60 -14.34 -7.31
CA SER A 788 -19.57 -15.03 -8.17
C SER A 788 -20.19 -14.10 -9.21
N SER A 789 -20.55 -12.86 -8.82
CA SER A 789 -21.08 -11.85 -9.74
C SER A 789 -20.09 -11.41 -10.81
N ASN A 790 -18.79 -11.29 -10.47
CA ASN A 790 -17.73 -10.99 -11.43
C ASN A 790 -17.46 -12.15 -12.40
N LYS A 791 -17.73 -13.39 -11.99
CA LYS A 791 -17.45 -14.60 -12.78
C LYS A 791 -18.60 -15.00 -13.70
N TYR A 792 -19.83 -14.67 -13.33
CA TYR A 792 -21.05 -15.10 -14.00
C TYR A 792 -22.04 -13.92 -14.13
N PRO A 793 -22.17 -13.27 -15.30
CA PRO A 793 -23.01 -12.07 -15.45
C PRO A 793 -24.48 -12.25 -15.01
N GLU A 794 -25.08 -13.41 -15.32
CA GLU A 794 -26.46 -13.74 -14.93
C GLU A 794 -26.66 -13.93 -13.42
N TYR A 795 -25.58 -14.04 -12.64
CA TYR A 795 -25.66 -14.14 -11.18
C TYR A 795 -26.31 -12.89 -10.56
N VAL A 796 -26.17 -11.72 -11.18
CA VAL A 796 -26.86 -10.50 -10.73
C VAL A 796 -28.39 -10.61 -10.86
N ASN A 797 -28.88 -11.34 -11.88
CA ASN A 797 -30.32 -11.61 -12.06
C ASN A 797 -30.83 -12.69 -11.11
N TYR A 798 -29.95 -13.58 -10.64
CA TYR A 798 -30.22 -14.53 -9.55
C TYR A 798 -30.24 -13.83 -8.18
N GLN A 799 -29.30 -12.92 -7.91
CA GLN A 799 -29.24 -12.09 -6.69
C GLN A 799 -30.51 -11.27 -6.44
N LYS A 800 -31.15 -10.77 -7.49
CA LYS A 800 -32.41 -10.01 -7.40
C LYS A 800 -33.63 -10.88 -7.03
N ARG A 801 -33.61 -12.18 -7.36
CA ARG A 801 -34.75 -13.10 -7.21
C ARG A 801 -34.68 -13.96 -5.97
N VAL A 802 -33.54 -14.61 -5.72
CA VAL A 802 -33.37 -15.61 -4.66
C VAL A 802 -32.78 -14.95 -3.41
N SER A 803 -33.24 -15.35 -2.23
CA SER A 803 -32.74 -14.82 -0.95
C SER A 803 -31.26 -15.14 -0.71
N LYS A 804 -30.48 -14.18 -0.19
CA LYS A 804 -29.05 -14.36 0.10
C LYS A 804 -28.77 -15.53 1.07
N TYR A 805 -29.56 -15.63 2.14
CA TYR A 805 -29.21 -16.46 3.30
C TYR A 805 -30.40 -17.21 3.92
N PHE A 806 -31.55 -16.56 4.15
CA PHE A 806 -32.73 -17.25 4.66
C PHE A 806 -33.48 -17.97 3.52
N PRO A 807 -33.78 -19.28 3.62
CA PRO A 807 -34.58 -19.97 2.61
C PRO A 807 -35.97 -19.33 2.44
N MET A 808 -36.24 -18.79 1.26
CA MET A 808 -37.50 -18.13 0.91
C MET A 808 -37.89 -18.43 -0.54
N PRO A 809 -39.19 -18.46 -0.88
CA PRO A 809 -39.62 -18.56 -2.27
C PRO A 809 -39.01 -17.43 -3.13
N PRO A 810 -38.55 -17.72 -4.36
CA PRO A 810 -37.92 -16.72 -5.21
C PRO A 810 -38.92 -15.62 -5.60
N ARG A 811 -38.46 -14.37 -5.57
CA ARG A 811 -39.26 -13.22 -5.99
C ARG A 811 -39.63 -13.34 -7.47
N THR A 812 -40.90 -13.12 -7.78
CA THR A 812 -41.44 -13.12 -9.14
C THR A 812 -40.70 -12.09 -9.98
N LYS A 813 -40.36 -12.46 -11.23
CA LYS A 813 -39.77 -11.54 -12.20
C LYS A 813 -40.77 -10.41 -12.45
N GLN A 814 -40.45 -9.16 -12.07
CA GLN A 814 -41.07 -8.01 -12.71
C GLN A 814 -40.57 -8.03 -14.17
N ILE A 815 -41.52 -8.19 -15.09
CA ILE A 815 -41.30 -8.27 -16.55
C ILE A 815 -41.15 -6.86 -17.09
#